data_AF-A0A6G0I865-F1
#
_entry.id   AF-A0A6G0I865-F1
#
_cell.length_a   1.000
_cell.length_b   1.000
_cell.length_c   1.000
_cell.angle_alpha   90.00
_cell.angle_beta   90.00
_cell.angle_gamma   90.00
#
_symmetry.space_group_name_H-M   'P 1'
#
loop_
_entity.id
_entity.type
_entity.pdbx_description
1 polymer ?
#
loop_
_entity_poly.entity_id
_entity_poly.type
_entity_poly.pdbx_seq_one_letter_code
_entity_poly.pdbx_strand_id
1 'polypeptide(L)'
;MSSEKPVSAPLGSASSLADTDRDSHPPPPPPPPGSSVQQPQQQQQQQQQVAAGAGSGATTGERMVSAAGSMVLPAGVINPAVPIRNIQMKFAVLVGLIQVGEVSNRDIVETVLNLLVGGEFDLEMNFIIQEAESIGCMVELLSHCEVTCQAEIWSMFTAILRKSVRNLQTSTEVGLIQQVLLKMSTVDDMIADLLVDMLGVMASYSITVKELKLLFSMLRGDNGIWPRHAIKLLSVLNQMPQRHGPDTFFNFPGRSAAAIALPPIAKWPYQNGFTINTWFRQDPLNNINVDKDKPYLYCFRTSKGIGYSAHFVGNCLIVTSLKSKGKGFQHCVKYDFQPRKWYMISIVHIYNRWRNSEIRCYVNGQLVSYGDMAWHVNTNDSYDKCFLGSSETADANRVFCGQLGAIYVFSEALNPAQIFAIHQLGPGYKSTFKFKSESDIHLAEHHKQVLYDGKLASSISFTYNAKATDAQLCLESSPRENPSIFVHSPHALMLQDVKAIVTHSIHSAIHSIGGIQVLFPLFAQLDYKQLNDSSVDTTVCATLLAFLVELLKSSVAMQEQMLGGKGFLVIGYLLEKSSRVHITRAVLEQFLSFAKYLDGLPHGAPLLKQLCDHVLFNAAIWIHTPAKVQLSLYTYLSSEFIGTATIYTTIRRVGTVLQLMHTLKYYYWAINPLECSGITPKGLDGPRPSQKEIISLRAFMLLFLKQLILKDRGVKEDELQSILNYLLTMHEDENIHDVLQLLVALMSEHPASMIPAFDQRNGIRVICKLLASKSESIRVQALKVLGYFLKHLGHKRKVEIMHTHSLFTLLGERLMMHTNTVSITTYNTLYEILTEQVCTQVVHKPHPEPDSTVKIQNPMILKVVATLLKNSSPSAELMEVRRLFLSDMIKLFSNSRENRRCLLQCSVWQDWMFSLGYINPKNPEEQKITEMVYNILGSCSTTPSNTNGEGGGSGWIPCPSHTPR
;
A
#
# COMPACT_ATOMS: atom_id res chain seq x y z
N MET A 1 11.19 63.27 5.18
CA MET A 1 10.19 64.10 5.88
C MET A 1 9.21 63.16 6.57
N SER A 2 8.80 63.46 7.80
CA SER A 2 7.65 62.90 8.57
C SER A 2 7.39 61.37 8.62
N SER A 3 7.16 60.69 9.75
CA SER A 3 7.46 60.86 11.21
C SER A 3 6.62 59.85 12.02
N GLU A 4 7.05 59.20 13.11
CA GLU A 4 8.40 58.89 13.61
C GLU A 4 8.27 57.76 14.69
N LYS A 5 9.19 56.79 14.66
CA LYS A 5 9.57 55.81 15.72
C LYS A 5 8.57 54.80 16.38
N PRO A 6 9.10 53.73 17.05
CA PRO A 6 8.36 52.60 17.66
C PRO A 6 8.55 52.49 19.19
N VAL A 7 8.08 51.41 19.86
CA VAL A 7 8.71 50.84 21.09
C VAL A 7 8.20 49.41 21.49
N SER A 8 9.12 48.57 22.02
CA SER A 8 9.07 47.33 22.85
C SER A 8 7.92 46.28 22.88
N ALA A 9 8.30 45.02 23.19
CA ALA A 9 7.51 43.89 23.74
C ALA A 9 8.03 43.53 25.18
N PRO A 10 7.68 42.41 25.88
CA PRO A 10 6.75 41.29 25.65
C PRO A 10 5.85 40.92 26.88
N LEU A 11 5.44 39.63 27.03
CA LEU A 11 4.54 38.99 28.05
C LEU A 11 3.03 39.07 27.71
N GLY A 12 2.15 38.10 28.04
CA GLY A 12 2.33 36.75 28.60
C GLY A 12 0.98 36.00 28.87
N SER A 13 1.00 34.66 28.83
CA SER A 13 0.03 33.68 29.41
C SER A 13 -1.51 33.79 29.23
N ALA A 14 -2.07 32.72 28.61
CA ALA A 14 -3.28 31.97 29.01
C ALA A 14 -4.73 32.54 28.88
N SER A 15 -5.70 31.61 28.89
CA SER A 15 -7.18 31.73 28.72
C SER A 15 -7.66 32.28 27.35
N SER A 16 -8.67 31.77 26.64
CA SER A 16 -9.86 30.89 26.87
C SER A 16 -11.21 31.58 27.12
N LEU A 17 -11.88 31.99 26.03
CA LEU A 17 -13.34 32.10 25.77
C LEU A 17 -13.46 32.05 24.21
N ALA A 18 -14.44 31.48 23.51
CA ALA A 18 -15.86 31.17 23.73
C ALA A 18 -16.83 32.29 23.30
N ASP A 19 -17.33 32.17 22.06
CA ASP A 19 -18.62 32.67 21.50
C ASP A 19 -19.16 31.48 20.67
N THR A 20 -20.38 30.92 20.78
CA THR A 20 -21.78 31.42 20.85
C THR A 20 -22.40 31.78 19.50
N ASP A 21 -23.09 30.80 18.89
CA ASP A 21 -24.50 30.84 18.45
C ASP A 21 -24.93 29.38 18.20
N ARG A 22 -25.94 28.79 18.86
CA ARG A 22 -27.38 29.11 19.02
C ARG A 22 -28.18 29.09 17.71
N ASP A 23 -28.75 27.93 17.42
CA ASP A 23 -30.17 27.85 17.05
C ASP A 23 -30.82 26.61 17.69
N SER A 24 -32.16 26.52 17.76
CA SER A 24 -32.84 25.76 18.84
C SER A 24 -34.06 24.91 18.45
N HIS A 25 -34.26 23.77 19.13
CA HIS A 25 -35.56 23.12 19.40
C HIS A 25 -35.45 22.03 20.52
N PRO A 26 -36.56 21.49 21.09
CA PRO A 26 -36.65 21.21 22.54
C PRO A 26 -36.38 19.76 23.03
N PRO A 27 -36.15 19.58 24.34
CA PRO A 27 -35.96 18.26 24.99
C PRO A 27 -37.28 17.57 25.39
N PRO A 28 -37.26 16.24 25.68
CA PRO A 28 -38.41 15.48 26.18
C PRO A 28 -38.72 15.70 27.68
N PRO A 29 -39.94 15.35 28.15
CA PRO A 29 -40.39 15.59 29.53
C PRO A 29 -39.86 14.59 30.59
N PRO A 30 -39.92 14.94 31.89
CA PRO A 30 -39.44 14.09 32.99
C PRO A 30 -40.47 13.02 33.46
N PRO A 31 -40.02 11.97 34.18
CA PRO A 31 -40.91 10.98 34.80
C PRO A 31 -41.56 11.47 36.11
N PRO A 32 -42.75 10.94 36.50
CA PRO A 32 -43.45 11.32 37.73
C PRO A 32 -42.92 10.60 39.00
N PRO A 33 -43.10 11.18 40.21
CA PRO A 33 -42.62 10.61 41.48
C PRO A 33 -43.71 9.93 42.35
N GLY A 34 -43.26 9.02 43.23
CA GLY A 34 -44.07 8.41 44.31
C GLY A 34 -44.58 6.99 44.03
N SER A 35 -44.72 6.08 45.00
CA SER A 35 -44.40 6.18 46.45
C SER A 35 -44.46 4.81 47.17
N SER A 36 -43.44 4.48 48.00
CA SER A 36 -43.52 3.56 49.20
C SER A 36 -43.93 2.07 48.95
N VAL A 37 -43.76 1.03 49.79
CA VAL A 37 -43.02 0.62 51.04
C VAL A 37 -43.29 -0.91 51.17
N GLN A 38 -42.51 -1.85 51.76
CA GLN A 38 -41.40 -1.89 52.73
C GLN A 38 -40.46 -3.11 52.45
N GLN A 39 -39.51 -3.41 53.35
CA GLN A 39 -38.89 -4.75 53.51
C GLN A 39 -39.81 -5.69 54.34
N PRO A 40 -39.47 -7.00 54.48
CA PRO A 40 -38.95 -7.42 55.78
C PRO A 40 -37.82 -8.47 55.74
N GLN A 41 -37.19 -8.70 56.89
CA GLN A 41 -36.20 -9.76 57.16
C GLN A 41 -36.77 -10.84 58.10
N GLN A 42 -36.17 -12.04 58.04
CA GLN A 42 -36.00 -13.05 59.12
C GLN A 42 -37.17 -13.40 60.09
N GLN A 43 -37.41 -14.70 60.28
CA GLN A 43 -37.21 -15.34 61.61
C GLN A 43 -37.17 -16.89 61.55
N GLN A 44 -36.87 -17.52 62.69
CA GLN A 44 -36.64 -18.96 62.87
C GLN A 44 -37.70 -19.59 63.80
N GLN A 45 -37.98 -20.89 63.61
CA GLN A 45 -38.32 -21.89 64.65
C GLN A 45 -38.28 -23.28 63.97
N GLN A 46 -37.43 -24.24 64.38
CA GLN A 46 -37.48 -25.07 65.58
C GLN A 46 -38.73 -25.95 65.72
N GLN A 47 -38.57 -27.24 65.43
CA GLN A 47 -39.08 -28.33 66.28
C GLN A 47 -38.24 -29.61 66.10
N GLN A 48 -38.48 -30.60 66.96
CA GLN A 48 -37.50 -31.63 67.32
C GLN A 48 -38.23 -32.92 67.74
N GLN A 49 -37.93 -34.07 67.12
CA GLN A 49 -37.75 -35.37 67.81
C GLN A 49 -37.43 -36.55 66.88
N VAL A 50 -36.59 -37.41 67.44
CA VAL A 50 -36.00 -38.67 66.96
C VAL A 50 -37.02 -39.82 66.90
N ALA A 51 -36.97 -40.67 65.85
CA ALA A 51 -36.99 -42.15 66.01
C ALA A 51 -36.73 -42.94 64.69
N ALA A 52 -35.82 -43.92 64.79
CA ALA A 52 -35.63 -45.18 64.03
C ALA A 52 -36.41 -45.51 62.73
N GLY A 53 -35.72 -46.19 61.79
CA GLY A 53 -36.35 -47.23 60.96
C GLY A 53 -35.92 -47.32 59.49
N ALA A 54 -35.01 -48.26 59.19
CA ALA A 54 -34.50 -48.66 57.86
C ALA A 54 -35.41 -48.49 56.61
N GLY A 55 -34.84 -48.03 55.50
CA GLY A 55 -35.46 -48.08 54.17
C GLY A 55 -34.54 -47.62 53.02
N SER A 56 -34.36 -48.48 52.01
CA SER A 56 -33.78 -48.25 50.67
C SER A 56 -33.44 -46.80 50.25
N GLY A 57 -32.15 -46.52 49.99
CA GLY A 57 -31.68 -45.20 49.59
C GLY A 57 -31.78 -44.86 48.09
N ALA A 58 -31.80 -43.56 47.79
CA ALA A 58 -31.66 -43.01 46.44
C ALA A 58 -31.07 -41.58 46.49
N THR A 59 -29.74 -41.45 46.48
CA THR A 59 -29.04 -40.15 46.46
C THR A 59 -27.85 -40.16 45.50
N THR A 60 -27.91 -39.24 44.52
CA THR A 60 -26.80 -38.49 43.92
C THR A 60 -25.38 -38.99 44.21
N GLY A 61 -24.75 -39.64 43.22
CA GLY A 61 -23.36 -40.05 43.30
C GLY A 61 -22.38 -38.91 43.03
N GLU A 62 -21.89 -38.24 44.08
CA GLU A 62 -20.57 -37.62 44.02
C GLU A 62 -19.51 -38.70 43.78
N ARG A 63 -18.54 -38.44 42.89
CA ARG A 63 -17.62 -39.47 42.42
C ARG A 63 -16.40 -39.60 43.35
N MET A 64 -16.62 -40.12 44.56
CA MET A 64 -15.53 -40.51 45.46
C MET A 64 -14.60 -41.53 44.77
N VAL A 65 -13.30 -41.36 45.00
CA VAL A 65 -12.26 -42.27 44.51
C VAL A 65 -12.28 -43.54 45.36
N SER A 66 -12.94 -44.59 44.87
CA SER A 66 -12.91 -45.90 45.51
C SER A 66 -11.55 -46.57 45.27
N ALA A 67 -10.85 -46.91 46.35
CA ALA A 67 -9.59 -47.65 46.27
C ALA A 67 -9.85 -49.12 45.90
N ALA A 68 -9.39 -49.53 44.72
CA ALA A 68 -9.39 -50.92 44.29
C ALA A 68 -7.95 -51.40 44.09
N GLY A 69 -7.49 -52.31 44.96
CA GLY A 69 -6.32 -53.18 44.80
C GLY A 69 -5.05 -52.55 44.23
N SER A 70 -4.19 -52.02 45.10
CA SER A 70 -2.77 -51.80 44.74
C SER A 70 -2.06 -53.14 44.55
N MET A 71 -2.06 -53.65 43.32
CA MET A 71 -1.07 -54.63 42.88
C MET A 71 0.08 -53.88 42.22
N VAL A 72 1.15 -53.65 42.99
CA VAL A 72 2.45 -53.27 42.44
C VAL A 72 3.01 -54.46 41.68
N LEU A 73 2.73 -54.53 40.38
CA LEU A 73 3.45 -55.42 39.48
C LEU A 73 4.86 -54.82 39.20
N PRO A 74 5.92 -55.64 39.13
CA PRO A 74 7.23 -55.18 38.70
C PRO A 74 7.18 -54.60 37.28
N ALA A 75 8.12 -53.71 36.96
CA ALA A 75 8.26 -53.19 35.60
C ALA A 75 8.52 -54.33 34.59
N GLY A 76 7.89 -54.25 33.41
CA GLY A 76 8.22 -55.09 32.26
C GLY A 76 7.24 -56.23 31.89
N VAL A 77 6.00 -56.28 32.42
CA VAL A 77 5.01 -57.30 32.00
C VAL A 77 3.64 -56.69 31.69
N ILE A 78 3.30 -56.60 30.40
CA ILE A 78 1.94 -56.34 29.92
C ILE A 78 1.24 -57.68 29.68
N ASN A 79 0.02 -57.85 30.20
CA ASN A 79 -0.78 -59.05 29.96
C ASN A 79 -1.54 -58.93 28.61
N PRO A 80 -1.24 -59.77 27.59
CA PRO A 80 -1.74 -59.57 26.22
C PRO A 80 -3.23 -59.85 26.01
N ALA A 81 -3.98 -60.24 27.05
CA ALA A 81 -5.37 -60.67 26.95
C ALA A 81 -6.44 -59.55 27.07
N VAL A 82 -6.05 -58.28 27.26
CA VAL A 82 -6.99 -57.15 27.41
C VAL A 82 -7.02 -56.28 26.15
N PRO A 83 -8.14 -56.17 25.41
CA PRO A 83 -8.22 -55.37 24.20
C PRO A 83 -8.14 -53.86 24.51
N ILE A 84 -7.13 -53.19 23.95
CA ILE A 84 -6.86 -51.76 24.14
C ILE A 84 -7.89 -50.93 23.36
N ARG A 85 -9.02 -50.60 24.00
CA ARG A 85 -10.17 -49.95 23.34
C ARG A 85 -10.06 -48.43 23.17
N ASN A 86 -9.47 -47.70 24.12
CA ASN A 86 -9.37 -46.23 24.09
C ASN A 86 -8.11 -45.78 23.32
N ILE A 87 -8.23 -44.80 22.43
CA ILE A 87 -7.12 -44.18 21.70
C ILE A 87 -6.02 -43.67 22.64
N GLN A 88 -6.38 -43.04 23.77
CA GLN A 88 -5.44 -42.56 24.78
C GLN A 88 -4.55 -43.70 25.31
N MET A 89 -5.12 -44.89 25.51
CA MET A 89 -4.37 -46.07 26.00
C MET A 89 -3.45 -46.65 24.91
N LYS A 90 -3.81 -46.54 23.62
CA LYS A 90 -2.93 -46.95 22.52
C LYS A 90 -1.69 -46.05 22.45
N PHE A 91 -1.88 -44.74 22.55
CA PHE A 91 -0.76 -43.78 22.63
C PHE A 91 0.07 -43.95 23.91
N ALA A 92 -0.55 -44.18 25.07
CA ALA A 92 0.18 -44.41 26.32
C ALA A 92 1.05 -45.68 26.28
N VAL A 93 0.58 -46.76 25.66
CA VAL A 93 1.40 -47.97 25.44
C VAL A 93 2.57 -47.68 24.49
N LEU A 94 2.35 -46.91 23.41
CA LEU A 94 3.43 -46.51 22.50
C LEU A 94 4.48 -45.62 23.20
N VAL A 95 4.07 -44.67 24.04
CA VAL A 95 4.99 -43.89 24.90
C VAL A 95 5.82 -44.80 25.81
N GLY A 96 5.20 -45.81 26.42
CA GLY A 96 5.92 -46.80 27.23
C GLY A 96 6.99 -47.56 26.44
N LEU A 97 6.66 -48.05 25.25
CA LEU A 97 7.60 -48.78 24.38
C LEU A 97 8.76 -47.89 23.88
N ILE A 98 8.48 -46.61 23.60
CA ILE A 98 9.50 -45.59 23.27
C ILE A 98 10.47 -45.40 24.44
N GLN A 99 9.96 -45.30 25.68
CA GLN A 99 10.79 -45.11 26.88
C GLN A 99 11.67 -46.31 27.24
N VAL A 100 11.30 -47.53 26.81
CA VAL A 100 12.14 -48.74 26.96
C VAL A 100 13.11 -48.92 25.78
N GLY A 101 12.90 -48.21 24.66
CA GLY A 101 13.77 -48.23 23.49
C GLY A 101 13.53 -49.42 22.54
N GLU A 102 12.36 -50.06 22.60
CA GLU A 102 12.05 -51.29 21.84
C GLU A 102 11.48 -51.04 20.42
N VAL A 103 11.41 -49.78 19.98
CA VAL A 103 10.70 -49.36 18.75
C VAL A 103 11.59 -48.46 17.89
N SER A 104 11.65 -48.68 16.58
CA SER A 104 12.41 -47.79 15.69
C SER A 104 11.62 -46.51 15.35
N ASN A 105 12.34 -45.43 15.03
CA ASN A 105 11.72 -44.16 14.60
C ASN A 105 10.70 -44.34 13.47
N ARG A 106 10.94 -45.26 12.53
CA ARG A 106 9.99 -45.59 11.45
C ARG A 106 8.70 -46.18 12.01
N ASP A 107 8.79 -47.16 12.89
CA ASP A 107 7.61 -47.86 13.42
C ASP A 107 6.78 -46.92 14.30
N ILE A 108 7.42 -45.95 14.98
CA ILE A 108 6.75 -44.86 15.71
C ILE A 108 5.97 -43.97 14.72
N VAL A 109 6.59 -43.49 13.64
CA VAL A 109 5.94 -42.66 12.60
C VAL A 109 4.74 -43.40 12.02
N GLU A 110 4.95 -44.63 11.56
CA GLU A 110 3.92 -45.48 10.93
C GLU A 110 2.75 -45.72 11.91
N THR A 111 3.04 -46.09 13.16
CA THR A 111 2.01 -46.31 14.19
C THR A 111 1.26 -45.03 14.56
N VAL A 112 1.93 -43.90 14.73
CA VAL A 112 1.28 -42.61 15.06
C VAL A 112 0.33 -42.19 13.94
N LEU A 113 0.78 -42.23 12.69
CA LEU A 113 -0.06 -41.88 11.53
C LEU A 113 -1.26 -42.83 11.42
N ASN A 114 -1.05 -44.14 11.57
CA ASN A 114 -2.12 -45.13 11.57
C ASN A 114 -3.16 -44.91 12.69
N LEU A 115 -2.70 -44.50 13.89
CA LEU A 115 -3.57 -44.21 15.03
C LEU A 115 -4.42 -42.93 14.83
N LEU A 116 -3.90 -41.90 14.16
CA LEU A 116 -4.67 -40.68 13.83
C LEU A 116 -5.85 -40.99 12.89
N VAL A 117 -5.63 -41.84 11.88
CA VAL A 117 -6.61 -42.14 10.81
C VAL A 117 -7.43 -43.41 11.04
N GLY A 118 -7.17 -44.14 12.13
CA GLY A 118 -7.92 -45.34 12.52
C GLY A 118 -7.73 -46.55 11.61
N GLY A 119 -6.61 -46.64 10.89
CA GLY A 119 -6.32 -47.69 9.91
C GLY A 119 -4.92 -47.50 9.30
N GLU A 120 -4.61 -48.20 8.22
CA GLU A 120 -3.39 -47.95 7.44
C GLU A 120 -3.40 -46.54 6.85
N PHE A 121 -2.36 -45.75 7.11
CA PHE A 121 -2.24 -44.38 6.63
C PHE A 121 -1.80 -44.34 5.17
N ASP A 122 -2.58 -43.64 4.34
CA ASP A 122 -2.21 -43.30 2.98
C ASP A 122 -2.61 -41.85 2.70
N LEU A 123 -1.67 -41.04 2.21
CA LEU A 123 -1.88 -39.60 2.02
C LEU A 123 -2.95 -39.29 0.94
N GLU A 124 -3.32 -40.24 0.08
CA GLU A 124 -4.34 -40.08 -0.96
C GLU A 124 -5.70 -40.67 -0.58
N MET A 125 -5.70 -41.82 0.09
CA MET A 125 -6.86 -42.66 0.36
C MET A 125 -7.31 -42.62 1.83
N ASN A 126 -6.39 -42.57 2.80
CA ASN A 126 -6.73 -42.60 4.23
C ASN A 126 -5.86 -41.64 5.06
N PHE A 127 -6.25 -40.36 5.02
CA PHE A 127 -5.59 -39.24 5.71
C PHE A 127 -6.58 -38.43 6.58
N ILE A 128 -7.79 -38.92 6.83
CA ILE A 128 -8.82 -38.21 7.62
C ILE A 128 -8.71 -38.63 9.09
N ILE A 129 -8.55 -37.65 9.98
CA ILE A 129 -8.43 -37.89 11.43
C ILE A 129 -9.78 -38.35 11.97
N GLN A 130 -9.83 -39.53 12.60
CA GLN A 130 -11.09 -40.15 13.07
C GLN A 130 -11.49 -39.69 14.48
N GLU A 131 -10.52 -39.68 15.41
CA GLU A 131 -10.73 -39.36 16.82
C GLU A 131 -9.97 -38.07 17.17
N ALA A 132 -10.67 -37.01 17.57
CA ALA A 132 -10.05 -35.69 17.81
C ALA A 132 -8.95 -35.74 18.90
N GLU A 133 -9.18 -36.54 19.95
CA GLU A 133 -8.24 -36.70 21.07
C GLU A 133 -6.87 -37.28 20.66
N SER A 134 -6.80 -38.00 19.54
CA SER A 134 -5.54 -38.54 19.00
C SER A 134 -4.50 -37.45 18.71
N ILE A 135 -4.94 -36.23 18.36
CA ILE A 135 -4.07 -35.08 18.10
C ILE A 135 -3.37 -34.63 19.39
N GLY A 136 -4.10 -34.56 20.51
CA GLY A 136 -3.52 -34.24 21.81
C GLY A 136 -2.55 -35.32 22.27
N CYS A 137 -2.92 -36.59 22.11
CA CYS A 137 -2.07 -37.73 22.44
C CYS A 137 -0.77 -37.75 21.62
N MET A 138 -0.83 -37.38 20.33
CA MET A 138 0.35 -37.20 19.47
C MET A 138 1.25 -36.06 19.99
N VAL A 139 0.67 -34.90 20.33
CA VAL A 139 1.42 -33.73 20.84
C VAL A 139 2.08 -34.00 22.20
N GLU A 140 1.54 -34.94 22.99
CA GLU A 140 2.17 -35.44 24.21
C GLU A 140 3.27 -36.47 23.92
N LEU A 141 2.98 -37.50 23.11
CA LEU A 141 3.93 -38.54 22.71
C LEU A 141 5.20 -37.97 22.08
N LEU A 142 5.05 -36.94 21.23
CA LEU A 142 6.17 -36.30 20.53
C LEU A 142 7.24 -35.71 21.47
N SER A 143 6.90 -35.35 22.72
CA SER A 143 7.92 -34.92 23.71
C SER A 143 8.81 -36.05 24.25
N HIS A 144 8.55 -37.31 23.87
CA HIS A 144 9.41 -38.46 24.18
C HIS A 144 10.20 -38.98 22.96
N CYS A 145 9.96 -38.45 21.75
CA CYS A 145 10.60 -38.91 20.52
C CYS A 145 11.91 -38.16 20.21
N GLU A 146 12.81 -38.81 19.47
CA GLU A 146 13.97 -38.14 18.87
C GLU A 146 13.56 -37.02 17.90
N VAL A 147 14.42 -36.01 17.74
CA VAL A 147 14.14 -34.83 16.90
C VAL A 147 13.90 -35.20 15.42
N THR A 148 14.55 -36.27 14.93
CA THR A 148 14.32 -36.86 13.60
C THR A 148 12.89 -37.40 13.44
N CYS A 149 12.43 -38.23 14.38
CA CYS A 149 11.07 -38.78 14.41
C CYS A 149 10.02 -37.67 14.57
N GLN A 150 10.28 -36.68 15.43
CA GLN A 150 9.40 -35.52 15.58
C GLN A 150 9.25 -34.75 14.26
N ALA A 151 10.34 -34.55 13.52
CA ALA A 151 10.32 -33.81 12.26
C ALA A 151 9.50 -34.53 11.18
N GLU A 152 9.64 -35.85 11.08
CA GLU A 152 8.88 -36.66 10.13
C GLU A 152 7.37 -36.63 10.43
N ILE A 153 6.98 -36.83 11.70
CA ILE A 153 5.57 -36.77 12.12
C ILE A 153 4.99 -35.36 11.88
N TRP A 154 5.69 -34.29 12.26
CA TRP A 154 5.20 -32.92 12.05
C TRP A 154 5.09 -32.53 10.57
N SER A 155 6.03 -32.98 9.74
CA SER A 155 5.97 -32.78 8.28
C SER A 155 4.75 -33.48 7.67
N MET A 156 4.56 -34.77 7.98
CA MET A 156 3.42 -35.55 7.49
C MET A 156 2.09 -35.02 8.03
N PHE A 157 2.01 -34.65 9.31
CA PHE A 157 0.82 -34.03 9.89
C PHE A 157 0.47 -32.70 9.20
N THR A 158 1.47 -31.88 8.86
CA THR A 158 1.26 -30.63 8.13
C THR A 158 0.73 -30.87 6.71
N ALA A 159 1.20 -31.91 6.02
CA ALA A 159 0.64 -32.33 4.73
C ALA A 159 -0.83 -32.81 4.86
N ILE A 160 -1.13 -33.59 5.90
CA ILE A 160 -2.48 -34.07 6.26
C ILE A 160 -3.45 -32.91 6.54
N LEU A 161 -2.98 -31.83 7.18
CA LEU A 161 -3.76 -30.60 7.39
C LEU A 161 -3.98 -29.84 6.08
N ARG A 162 -2.92 -29.57 5.30
CA ARG A 162 -3.00 -28.86 4.01
C ARG A 162 -3.95 -29.54 3.02
N LYS A 163 -4.08 -30.88 3.06
CA LYS A 163 -4.97 -31.65 2.17
C LYS A 163 -6.45 -31.68 2.62
N SER A 164 -6.78 -31.26 3.85
CA SER A 164 -8.08 -31.55 4.48
C SER A 164 -8.66 -30.44 5.38
N VAL A 165 -9.73 -29.79 4.92
CA VAL A 165 -10.53 -28.85 5.73
C VAL A 165 -11.16 -29.54 6.95
N ARG A 166 -11.41 -30.85 6.89
CA ARG A 166 -11.88 -31.63 8.05
C ARG A 166 -10.80 -31.71 9.14
N ASN A 167 -9.56 -32.01 8.75
CA ASN A 167 -8.46 -32.14 9.72
C ASN A 167 -8.09 -30.78 10.34
N LEU A 168 -8.18 -29.69 9.56
CA LEU A 168 -8.07 -28.32 10.07
C LEU A 168 -9.15 -28.00 11.11
N GLN A 169 -10.42 -28.33 10.83
CA GLN A 169 -11.51 -28.16 11.80
C GLN A 169 -11.29 -28.99 13.07
N THR A 170 -10.98 -30.28 12.95
CA THR A 170 -10.72 -31.15 14.11
C THR A 170 -9.55 -30.62 14.97
N SER A 171 -8.47 -30.16 14.33
CA SER A 171 -7.32 -29.58 15.02
C SER A 171 -7.63 -28.23 15.70
N THR A 172 -8.59 -27.48 15.14
CA THR A 172 -9.11 -26.23 15.74
C THR A 172 -10.02 -26.54 16.93
N GLU A 173 -10.89 -27.55 16.84
CA GLU A 173 -11.76 -28.00 17.95
C GLU A 173 -10.93 -28.50 19.16
N VAL A 174 -9.74 -29.06 18.92
CA VAL A 174 -8.77 -29.50 19.95
C VAL A 174 -7.91 -28.33 20.50
N GLY A 175 -7.94 -27.15 19.87
CA GLY A 175 -7.13 -25.99 20.26
C GLY A 175 -5.63 -26.18 20.02
N LEU A 176 -5.26 -26.89 18.94
CA LEU A 176 -3.86 -27.26 18.63
C LEU A 176 -2.90 -26.06 18.61
N ILE A 177 -3.34 -24.91 18.08
CA ILE A 177 -2.55 -23.67 18.07
C ILE A 177 -2.14 -23.29 19.50
N GLN A 178 -3.07 -23.34 20.46
CA GLN A 178 -2.77 -23.04 21.86
C GLN A 178 -1.80 -24.05 22.48
N GLN A 179 -1.98 -25.35 22.22
CA GLN A 179 -1.12 -26.40 22.75
C GLN A 179 0.33 -26.27 22.25
N VAL A 180 0.50 -26.01 20.95
CA VAL A 180 1.81 -25.85 20.30
C VAL A 180 2.50 -24.56 20.76
N LEU A 181 1.79 -23.42 20.79
CA LEU A 181 2.37 -22.16 21.25
C LEU A 181 2.86 -22.23 22.71
N LEU A 182 2.15 -22.97 23.59
CA LEU A 182 2.58 -23.17 24.97
C LEU A 182 3.87 -24.02 25.11
N LYS A 183 4.13 -24.94 24.18
CA LYS A 183 5.39 -25.73 24.16
C LYS A 183 6.53 -25.03 23.41
N MET A 184 6.26 -23.98 22.62
CA MET A 184 7.21 -23.42 21.64
C MET A 184 8.58 -23.06 22.23
N SER A 185 8.65 -22.49 23.44
CA SER A 185 9.91 -22.05 24.06
C SER A 185 10.89 -23.19 24.37
N THR A 186 10.40 -24.41 24.61
CA THR A 186 11.23 -25.59 24.92
C THR A 186 11.68 -26.37 23.67
N VAL A 187 11.04 -26.14 22.53
CA VAL A 187 11.22 -26.93 21.30
C VAL A 187 12.54 -26.61 20.59
N ASP A 188 13.15 -27.63 19.97
CA ASP A 188 14.37 -27.50 19.16
C ASP A 188 14.19 -26.57 17.94
N ASP A 189 15.28 -25.97 17.48
CA ASP A 189 15.29 -25.02 16.36
C ASP A 189 14.81 -25.63 15.03
N MET A 190 15.07 -26.91 14.75
CA MET A 190 14.56 -27.58 13.53
C MET A 190 13.05 -27.85 13.60
N ILE A 191 12.56 -28.28 14.76
CA ILE A 191 11.12 -28.54 14.97
C ILE A 191 10.34 -27.22 15.03
N ALA A 192 10.95 -26.15 15.52
CA ALA A 192 10.35 -24.82 15.53
C ALA A 192 9.97 -24.32 14.12
N ASP A 193 10.76 -24.62 13.08
CA ASP A 193 10.43 -24.23 11.70
C ASP A 193 9.21 -25.02 11.17
N LEU A 194 9.14 -26.33 11.46
CA LEU A 194 8.00 -27.17 11.09
C LEU A 194 6.72 -26.78 11.82
N LEU A 195 6.82 -26.48 13.12
CA LEU A 195 5.69 -25.96 13.91
C LEU A 195 5.22 -24.59 13.41
N VAL A 196 6.14 -23.73 12.98
CA VAL A 196 5.81 -22.42 12.40
C VAL A 196 5.03 -22.56 11.09
N ASP A 197 5.41 -23.49 10.21
CA ASP A 197 4.64 -23.75 8.99
C ASP A 197 3.26 -24.34 9.28
N MET A 198 3.19 -25.32 10.19
CA MET A 198 1.94 -25.91 10.69
C MET A 198 1.00 -24.87 11.33
N LEU A 199 1.55 -23.97 12.16
CA LEU A 199 0.81 -22.84 12.75
C LEU A 199 0.31 -21.86 11.68
N GLY A 200 1.07 -21.64 10.59
CA GLY A 200 0.64 -20.80 9.46
C GLY A 200 -0.57 -21.40 8.72
N VAL A 201 -0.53 -22.71 8.47
CA VAL A 201 -1.64 -23.50 7.91
C VAL A 201 -2.88 -23.43 8.82
N MET A 202 -2.71 -23.62 10.13
CA MET A 202 -3.81 -23.59 11.08
C MET A 202 -4.42 -22.19 11.24
N ALA A 203 -3.60 -21.14 11.39
CA ALA A 203 -4.07 -19.79 11.65
C ALA A 203 -4.62 -19.05 10.41
N SER A 204 -4.22 -19.45 9.20
CA SER A 204 -4.87 -19.00 7.94
C SER A 204 -6.26 -19.61 7.75
N TYR A 205 -6.55 -20.74 8.39
CA TYR A 205 -7.88 -21.33 8.47
C TYR A 205 -8.75 -20.70 9.58
N SER A 206 -8.25 -20.64 10.81
CA SER A 206 -8.95 -20.02 11.94
C SER A 206 -7.98 -19.66 13.06
N ILE A 207 -8.08 -18.45 13.64
CA ILE A 207 -7.36 -18.08 14.86
C ILE A 207 -8.26 -17.30 15.81
N THR A 208 -8.45 -17.80 17.03
CA THR A 208 -9.27 -17.12 18.04
C THR A 208 -8.54 -15.92 18.66
N VAL A 209 -9.30 -15.02 19.27
CA VAL A 209 -8.76 -13.91 20.08
C VAL A 209 -7.85 -14.39 21.22
N LYS A 210 -8.07 -15.60 21.75
CA LYS A 210 -7.22 -16.20 22.80
C LYS A 210 -5.86 -16.62 22.24
N GLU A 211 -5.86 -17.31 21.11
CA GLU A 211 -4.64 -17.78 20.43
C GLU A 211 -3.83 -16.62 19.85
N LEU A 212 -4.48 -15.60 19.27
CA LEU A 212 -3.79 -14.40 18.79
C LEU A 212 -3.11 -13.65 19.94
N LYS A 213 -3.76 -13.50 21.10
CA LYS A 213 -3.15 -12.92 22.30
C LYS A 213 -1.96 -13.75 22.80
N LEU A 214 -2.07 -15.08 22.76
CA LEU A 214 -0.96 -15.97 23.13
C LEU A 214 0.23 -15.81 22.16
N LEU A 215 -0.01 -15.82 20.85
CA LEU A 215 1.03 -15.57 19.85
C LEU A 215 1.68 -14.19 20.05
N PHE A 216 0.90 -13.13 20.23
CA PHE A 216 1.43 -11.78 20.48
C PHE A 216 2.20 -11.69 21.81
N SER A 217 1.90 -12.53 22.80
CA SER A 217 2.73 -12.63 24.02
C SER A 217 4.09 -13.29 23.77
N MET A 218 4.17 -14.25 22.84
CA MET A 218 5.46 -14.82 22.37
C MET A 218 6.23 -13.86 21.46
N LEU A 219 5.58 -12.83 20.91
CA LEU A 219 6.18 -11.73 20.15
C LEU A 219 6.45 -10.47 21.00
N ARG A 220 6.39 -10.60 22.33
CA ARG A 220 6.80 -9.53 23.26
C ARG A 220 8.19 -9.84 23.81
N GLY A 221 9.18 -9.11 23.32
CA GLY A 221 10.51 -9.07 23.92
C GLY A 221 10.52 -8.36 25.27
N ASP A 222 11.60 -8.63 26.00
CA ASP A 222 11.89 -8.02 27.30
C ASP A 222 13.37 -7.69 27.39
N ASN A 223 13.72 -6.63 28.12
CA ASN A 223 15.10 -6.16 28.32
C ASN A 223 15.97 -6.05 27.03
N GLY A 224 15.35 -5.80 25.86
CA GLY A 224 16.05 -5.69 24.56
C GLY A 224 16.30 -7.02 23.85
N ILE A 225 15.64 -8.12 24.27
CA ILE A 225 15.83 -9.48 23.75
C ILE A 225 14.48 -10.04 23.29
N TRP A 226 14.47 -10.66 22.09
CA TRP A 226 13.34 -11.43 21.57
C TRP A 226 13.22 -12.79 22.28
N PRO A 227 12.01 -13.28 22.60
CA PRO A 227 11.83 -14.64 23.11
C PRO A 227 12.33 -15.68 22.10
N ARG A 228 12.69 -16.88 22.58
CA ARG A 228 13.14 -17.97 21.69
C ARG A 228 12.08 -18.24 20.61
N HIS A 229 12.53 -18.35 19.36
CA HIS A 229 11.70 -18.53 18.16
C HIS A 229 10.72 -17.39 17.82
N ALA A 230 10.72 -16.26 18.51
CA ALA A 230 9.79 -15.16 18.22
C ALA A 230 9.93 -14.63 16.79
N ILE A 231 11.16 -14.52 16.27
CA ILE A 231 11.38 -14.09 14.87
C ILE A 231 10.85 -15.14 13.88
N LYS A 232 11.01 -16.44 14.16
CA LYS A 232 10.38 -17.52 13.37
C LYS A 232 8.85 -17.39 13.39
N LEU A 233 8.26 -17.15 14.56
CA LEU A 233 6.81 -16.94 14.75
C LEU A 233 6.25 -15.72 13.99
N LEU A 234 7.05 -14.69 13.68
CA LEU A 234 6.59 -13.57 12.82
C LEU A 234 6.21 -14.03 11.41
N SER A 235 6.81 -15.11 10.90
CA SER A 235 6.45 -15.64 9.57
C SER A 235 5.05 -16.27 9.53
N VAL A 236 4.54 -16.76 10.67
CA VAL A 236 3.14 -17.22 10.82
C VAL A 236 2.17 -16.11 10.47
N LEU A 237 2.45 -14.87 10.91
CA LEU A 237 1.61 -13.70 10.64
C LEU A 237 1.44 -13.47 9.13
N ASN A 238 2.49 -13.64 8.33
CA ASN A 238 2.42 -13.49 6.86
C ASN A 238 1.52 -14.54 6.19
N GLN A 239 1.29 -15.70 6.82
CA GLN A 239 0.36 -16.71 6.31
C GLN A 239 -1.11 -16.40 6.66
N MET A 240 -1.40 -15.79 7.82
CA MET A 240 -2.78 -15.63 8.32
C MET A 240 -3.75 -14.84 7.39
N PRO A 241 -3.33 -13.79 6.65
CA PRO A 241 -4.20 -13.12 5.68
C PRO A 241 -4.56 -13.98 4.46
N GLN A 242 -3.80 -15.03 4.16
CA GLN A 242 -3.91 -15.86 2.95
C GLN A 242 -5.04 -16.91 3.05
N ARG A 243 -6.19 -16.48 3.59
CA ARG A 243 -7.34 -17.33 3.89
C ARG A 243 -7.93 -17.96 2.63
N HIS A 244 -8.21 -19.27 2.67
CA HIS A 244 -8.87 -20.00 1.59
C HIS A 244 -10.31 -20.38 1.94
N GLY A 245 -11.28 -19.66 1.38
CA GLY A 245 -12.71 -19.94 1.53
C GLY A 245 -13.43 -19.09 2.60
N PRO A 246 -14.72 -19.37 2.85
CA PRO A 246 -15.58 -18.56 3.71
C PRO A 246 -15.17 -18.63 5.19
N ASP A 247 -15.55 -17.63 5.96
CA ASP A 247 -15.47 -17.60 7.43
C ASP A 247 -16.59 -18.43 8.10
N THR A 248 -17.73 -18.59 7.46
CA THR A 248 -18.86 -19.39 7.96
C THR A 248 -19.47 -20.29 6.88
N PHE A 249 -19.66 -21.57 7.18
CA PHE A 249 -20.22 -22.56 6.25
C PHE A 249 -20.90 -23.73 6.97
N PHE A 250 -21.87 -24.36 6.32
CA PHE A 250 -22.44 -25.63 6.76
C PHE A 250 -21.53 -26.78 6.33
N ASN A 251 -21.14 -27.67 7.24
CA ASN A 251 -20.30 -28.82 6.97
C ASN A 251 -21.11 -30.12 7.01
N PHE A 252 -21.13 -30.84 5.89
CA PHE A 252 -21.88 -32.07 5.69
C PHE A 252 -20.93 -33.29 5.76
N PRO A 253 -21.18 -34.25 6.67
CA PRO A 253 -20.29 -35.38 6.92
C PRO A 253 -20.40 -36.51 5.86
N GLY A 254 -21.44 -36.53 5.01
CA GLY A 254 -21.72 -37.66 4.11
C GLY A 254 -22.18 -38.93 4.84
N ARG A 255 -22.72 -38.80 6.05
CA ARG A 255 -23.35 -39.90 6.82
C ARG A 255 -24.84 -40.00 6.48
N SER A 256 -25.43 -41.20 6.61
CA SER A 256 -26.85 -41.41 6.32
C SER A 256 -27.74 -40.42 7.09
N ALA A 257 -28.79 -39.90 6.44
CA ALA A 257 -29.68 -38.86 6.95
C ALA A 257 -29.04 -37.51 7.36
N ALA A 258 -27.77 -37.25 7.00
CA ALA A 258 -27.16 -35.92 7.11
C ALA A 258 -27.77 -34.95 6.10
N ALA A 259 -28.47 -33.92 6.60
CA ALA A 259 -29.19 -32.96 5.78
C ALA A 259 -29.46 -31.65 6.54
N ILE A 260 -29.91 -30.61 5.84
CA ILE A 260 -30.68 -29.51 6.44
C ILE A 260 -32.11 -29.62 5.92
N ALA A 261 -33.06 -29.96 6.78
CA ALA A 261 -34.48 -30.10 6.43
C ALA A 261 -35.17 -28.73 6.50
N LEU A 262 -35.83 -28.32 5.43
CA LEU A 262 -36.57 -27.06 5.33
C LEU A 262 -38.05 -27.27 5.68
N PRO A 263 -38.72 -26.28 6.29
CA PRO A 263 -40.16 -26.33 6.53
C PRO A 263 -40.94 -26.30 5.20
N PRO A 264 -42.19 -26.82 5.17
CA PRO A 264 -42.99 -26.89 3.95
C PRO A 264 -43.22 -25.53 3.27
N ILE A 265 -42.86 -25.45 2.00
CA ILE A 265 -43.06 -24.25 1.17
C ILE A 265 -44.47 -24.30 0.56
N ALA A 266 -45.23 -23.22 0.74
CA ALA A 266 -46.63 -23.13 0.34
C ALA A 266 -46.80 -23.08 -1.19
N LYS A 267 -45.96 -22.30 -1.87
CA LYS A 267 -45.97 -22.13 -3.33
C LYS A 267 -44.60 -21.74 -3.84
N TRP A 268 -44.14 -22.37 -4.91
CA TRP A 268 -42.86 -22.03 -5.54
C TRP A 268 -42.97 -20.77 -6.42
N PRO A 269 -42.02 -19.83 -6.39
CA PRO A 269 -42.07 -18.57 -7.15
C PRO A 269 -41.70 -18.76 -8.63
N TYR A 270 -42.47 -19.57 -9.38
CA TYR A 270 -42.12 -19.91 -10.77
C TYR A 270 -42.46 -18.84 -11.82
N GLN A 271 -43.25 -17.82 -11.48
CA GLN A 271 -43.91 -16.96 -12.48
C GLN A 271 -42.99 -15.91 -13.12
N ASN A 272 -41.98 -15.40 -12.40
CA ASN A 272 -40.96 -14.47 -12.91
C ASN A 272 -39.65 -15.20 -13.28
N GLY A 273 -39.70 -16.54 -13.33
CA GLY A 273 -38.51 -17.35 -13.12
C GLY A 273 -38.03 -17.31 -11.66
N PHE A 274 -36.98 -18.05 -11.36
CA PHE A 274 -36.33 -18.05 -10.04
C PHE A 274 -34.85 -18.41 -10.17
N THR A 275 -34.04 -18.06 -9.16
CA THR A 275 -32.61 -18.36 -9.15
C THR A 275 -32.20 -18.99 -7.84
N ILE A 276 -31.57 -20.17 -7.89
CA ILE A 276 -30.90 -20.78 -6.72
C ILE A 276 -29.42 -20.44 -6.81
N ASN A 277 -28.86 -19.84 -5.78
CA ASN A 277 -27.45 -19.43 -5.73
C ASN A 277 -26.78 -19.92 -4.43
N THR A 278 -25.62 -20.56 -4.54
CA THR A 278 -24.80 -20.92 -3.37
C THR A 278 -23.33 -21.09 -3.76
N TRP A 279 -22.46 -21.00 -2.75
CA TRP A 279 -21.08 -21.49 -2.83
C TRP A 279 -21.02 -22.90 -2.24
N PHE A 280 -20.30 -23.82 -2.88
CA PHE A 280 -20.09 -25.18 -2.37
C PHE A 280 -18.65 -25.66 -2.58
N ARG A 281 -18.25 -26.65 -1.79
CA ARG A 281 -17.02 -27.43 -1.93
C ARG A 281 -17.34 -28.89 -1.65
N GLN A 282 -17.24 -29.75 -2.66
CA GLN A 282 -17.41 -31.19 -2.48
C GLN A 282 -16.15 -31.78 -1.85
N ASP A 283 -16.28 -32.67 -0.87
CA ASP A 283 -15.15 -33.31 -0.20
C ASP A 283 -15.51 -34.78 0.10
N PRO A 284 -15.49 -35.67 -0.91
CA PRO A 284 -15.95 -37.05 -0.76
C PRO A 284 -15.02 -37.82 0.17
N LEU A 285 -15.57 -38.82 0.88
CA LEU A 285 -14.80 -39.64 1.82
C LEU A 285 -13.82 -40.57 1.07
N ASN A 286 -14.27 -41.24 0.01
CA ASN A 286 -13.46 -42.12 -0.84
C ASN A 286 -13.83 -41.91 -2.32
N ASN A 287 -12.85 -41.97 -3.21
CA ASN A 287 -13.07 -41.83 -4.67
C ASN A 287 -13.69 -43.09 -5.33
N ILE A 288 -13.77 -44.21 -4.61
CA ILE A 288 -14.05 -45.55 -5.16
C ILE A 288 -15.52 -45.75 -5.59
N ASN A 289 -16.48 -45.02 -5.00
CA ASN A 289 -17.93 -45.20 -5.25
C ASN A 289 -18.58 -44.07 -6.09
N VAL A 290 -17.77 -43.16 -6.65
CA VAL A 290 -18.22 -41.90 -7.27
C VAL A 290 -19.24 -42.06 -8.41
N ASP A 291 -19.27 -43.20 -9.11
CA ASP A 291 -20.25 -43.50 -10.17
C ASP A 291 -21.59 -44.07 -9.65
N LYS A 292 -21.63 -44.59 -8.41
CA LYS A 292 -22.82 -45.16 -7.78
C LYS A 292 -23.56 -44.13 -6.93
N ASP A 293 -22.81 -43.27 -6.25
CA ASP A 293 -23.36 -42.25 -5.37
C ASP A 293 -23.93 -41.08 -6.15
N LYS A 294 -25.01 -40.49 -5.63
CA LYS A 294 -25.75 -39.38 -6.24
C LYS A 294 -26.01 -38.30 -5.20
N PRO A 295 -24.97 -37.65 -4.66
CA PRO A 295 -25.11 -36.69 -3.57
C PRO A 295 -25.92 -35.47 -4.02
N TYR A 296 -26.99 -35.14 -3.29
CA TYR A 296 -27.87 -34.02 -3.61
C TYR A 296 -27.34 -32.71 -3.03
N LEU A 297 -27.15 -31.69 -3.86
CA LEU A 297 -26.89 -30.32 -3.41
C LEU A 297 -28.16 -29.75 -2.75
N TYR A 298 -29.31 -29.96 -3.38
CA TYR A 298 -30.64 -29.65 -2.83
C TYR A 298 -31.72 -30.55 -3.45
N CYS A 299 -32.79 -30.77 -2.70
CA CYS A 299 -34.03 -31.37 -3.18
C CYS A 299 -35.22 -30.59 -2.62
N PHE A 300 -36.06 -30.02 -3.48
CA PHE A 300 -37.26 -29.29 -3.14
C PHE A 300 -38.45 -29.94 -3.86
N ARG A 301 -39.10 -30.90 -3.19
CA ARG A 301 -40.18 -31.70 -3.78
C ARG A 301 -41.43 -31.72 -2.90
N THR A 302 -42.55 -32.05 -3.52
CA THR A 302 -43.77 -32.49 -2.84
C THR A 302 -43.69 -34.00 -2.55
N SER A 303 -44.54 -34.49 -1.65
CA SER A 303 -44.75 -35.92 -1.35
C SER A 303 -45.05 -36.79 -2.58
N LYS A 304 -45.50 -36.21 -3.69
CA LYS A 304 -45.74 -36.90 -4.97
C LYS A 304 -44.48 -36.99 -5.86
N GLY A 305 -43.33 -36.46 -5.40
CA GLY A 305 -42.07 -36.40 -6.13
C GLY A 305 -42.03 -35.30 -7.22
N ILE A 306 -42.94 -34.33 -7.16
CA ILE A 306 -43.01 -33.19 -8.10
C ILE A 306 -42.14 -32.06 -7.53
N GLY A 307 -41.35 -31.38 -8.37
CA GLY A 307 -40.49 -30.27 -7.92
C GLY A 307 -39.11 -30.21 -8.56
N TYR A 308 -38.15 -29.65 -7.83
CA TYR A 308 -36.81 -29.30 -8.31
C TYR A 308 -35.72 -29.95 -7.47
N SER A 309 -34.59 -30.32 -8.06
CA SER A 309 -33.45 -30.87 -7.31
C SER A 309 -32.17 -30.82 -8.14
N ALA A 310 -31.01 -30.64 -7.51
CA ALA A 310 -29.71 -30.84 -8.16
C ALA A 310 -28.88 -31.87 -7.39
N HIS A 311 -28.27 -32.80 -8.11
CA HIS A 311 -27.42 -33.87 -7.57
C HIS A 311 -26.24 -34.13 -8.48
N PHE A 312 -25.12 -34.57 -7.93
CA PHE A 312 -23.95 -34.94 -8.74
C PHE A 312 -24.09 -36.36 -9.30
N VAL A 313 -23.48 -36.60 -10.45
CA VAL A 313 -23.19 -37.93 -11.02
C VAL A 313 -21.77 -37.84 -11.57
N GLY A 314 -20.83 -38.55 -10.96
CA GLY A 314 -19.41 -38.23 -11.11
C GLY A 314 -19.12 -36.79 -10.65
N ASN A 315 -18.29 -36.07 -11.41
CA ASN A 315 -17.99 -34.66 -11.17
C ASN A 315 -19.04 -33.69 -11.78
N CYS A 316 -20.11 -34.19 -12.41
CA CYS A 316 -21.08 -33.35 -13.13
C CYS A 316 -22.34 -33.10 -12.29
N LEU A 317 -22.79 -31.84 -12.21
CA LEU A 317 -24.06 -31.50 -11.53
C LEU A 317 -25.26 -31.69 -12.48
N ILE A 318 -26.24 -32.49 -12.07
CA ILE A 318 -27.46 -32.76 -12.82
C ILE A 318 -28.64 -32.05 -12.16
N VAL A 319 -29.13 -30.97 -12.80
CA VAL A 319 -30.35 -30.27 -12.37
C VAL A 319 -31.58 -30.97 -12.95
N THR A 320 -32.58 -31.22 -12.11
CA THR A 320 -33.77 -32.00 -12.45
C THR A 320 -35.04 -31.23 -12.06
N SER A 321 -35.99 -31.14 -12.97
CA SER A 321 -37.32 -30.52 -12.78
C SER A 321 -38.40 -31.55 -13.12
N LEU A 322 -39.07 -32.10 -12.10
CA LEU A 322 -40.08 -33.16 -12.24
C LEU A 322 -41.50 -32.56 -12.23
N LYS A 323 -42.28 -32.88 -13.26
CA LYS A 323 -43.70 -32.51 -13.37
C LYS A 323 -44.62 -33.62 -12.85
N SER A 324 -44.22 -34.88 -13.00
CA SER A 324 -44.84 -36.03 -12.34
C SER A 324 -43.82 -37.14 -12.12
N LYS A 325 -44.15 -38.17 -11.32
CA LYS A 325 -43.23 -39.24 -10.95
C LYS A 325 -42.62 -39.92 -12.19
N GLY A 326 -41.32 -39.78 -12.36
CA GLY A 326 -40.57 -40.31 -13.52
C GLY A 326 -40.70 -39.50 -14.83
N LYS A 327 -41.43 -38.37 -14.86
CA LYS A 327 -41.55 -37.49 -16.04
C LYS A 327 -41.15 -36.06 -15.69
N GLY A 328 -40.04 -35.62 -16.28
CA GLY A 328 -39.47 -34.30 -16.05
C GLY A 328 -38.40 -33.94 -17.08
N PHE A 329 -37.75 -32.81 -16.83
CA PHE A 329 -36.60 -32.31 -17.58
C PHE A 329 -35.34 -32.50 -16.73
N GLN A 330 -34.25 -32.98 -17.34
CA GLN A 330 -32.93 -33.06 -16.70
C GLN A 330 -31.91 -32.32 -17.55
N HIS A 331 -31.07 -31.52 -16.89
CA HIS A 331 -30.02 -30.72 -17.51
C HIS A 331 -28.69 -31.01 -16.83
N CYS A 332 -27.72 -31.50 -17.61
CA CYS A 332 -26.34 -31.64 -17.16
C CYS A 332 -25.65 -30.28 -17.24
N VAL A 333 -25.12 -29.80 -16.11
CA VAL A 333 -24.22 -28.65 -16.08
C VAL A 333 -22.93 -29.09 -16.77
N LYS A 334 -22.58 -28.44 -17.89
CA LYS A 334 -21.40 -28.78 -18.70
C LYS A 334 -20.11 -28.25 -18.07
N TYR A 335 -19.83 -28.68 -16.86
CA TYR A 335 -18.68 -28.26 -16.07
C TYR A 335 -18.22 -29.40 -15.16
N ASP A 336 -16.91 -29.61 -15.13
CA ASP A 336 -16.23 -30.62 -14.31
C ASP A 336 -15.90 -30.04 -12.93
N PHE A 337 -16.68 -30.42 -11.90
CA PHE A 337 -16.48 -29.93 -10.54
C PHE A 337 -15.44 -30.77 -9.81
N GLN A 338 -14.22 -30.24 -9.75
CA GLN A 338 -13.10 -30.90 -9.07
C GLN A 338 -13.31 -30.91 -7.55
N PRO A 339 -13.17 -32.07 -6.86
CA PRO A 339 -13.24 -32.14 -5.41
C PRO A 339 -12.28 -31.18 -4.69
N ARG A 340 -12.61 -30.85 -3.46
CA ARG A 340 -11.83 -30.02 -2.51
C ARG A 340 -11.60 -28.57 -2.93
N LYS A 341 -12.18 -28.13 -4.04
CA LYS A 341 -12.20 -26.73 -4.51
C LYS A 341 -13.57 -26.06 -4.25
N TRP A 342 -13.56 -24.76 -3.97
CA TRP A 342 -14.77 -23.95 -3.84
C TRP A 342 -15.28 -23.48 -5.22
N TYR A 343 -16.58 -23.57 -5.42
CA TYR A 343 -17.29 -23.10 -6.61
C TYR A 343 -18.56 -22.34 -6.22
N MET A 344 -18.86 -21.27 -6.95
CA MET A 344 -20.18 -20.65 -6.95
C MET A 344 -21.02 -21.30 -8.04
N ILE A 345 -22.25 -21.69 -7.72
CA ILE A 345 -23.25 -22.17 -8.68
C ILE A 345 -24.50 -21.30 -8.61
N SER A 346 -24.91 -20.75 -9.75
CA SER A 346 -26.18 -20.04 -9.91
C SER A 346 -27.02 -20.75 -10.97
N ILE A 347 -28.15 -21.32 -10.55
CA ILE A 347 -29.09 -22.03 -11.41
C ILE A 347 -30.30 -21.12 -11.62
N VAL A 348 -30.37 -20.53 -12.82
CA VAL A 348 -31.42 -19.61 -13.23
C VAL A 348 -32.47 -20.38 -14.02
N HIS A 349 -33.71 -20.38 -13.55
CA HIS A 349 -34.87 -20.87 -14.29
C HIS A 349 -35.63 -19.68 -14.86
N ILE A 350 -35.62 -19.49 -16.17
CA ILE A 350 -36.32 -18.40 -16.87
C ILE A 350 -37.69 -18.90 -17.31
N TYR A 351 -38.76 -18.32 -16.77
CA TYR A 351 -40.12 -18.63 -17.20
C TYR A 351 -40.52 -17.84 -18.46
N ASN A 352 -40.97 -18.55 -19.49
CA ASN A 352 -41.58 -17.96 -20.68
C ASN A 352 -43.02 -18.47 -20.84
N ARG A 353 -43.96 -17.55 -21.09
CA ARG A 353 -45.38 -17.88 -21.32
C ARG A 353 -45.69 -18.29 -22.77
N TRP A 354 -44.97 -17.72 -23.73
CA TRP A 354 -45.23 -17.84 -25.18
C TRP A 354 -44.11 -18.54 -25.96
N ARG A 355 -43.09 -19.04 -25.26
CA ARG A 355 -41.92 -19.77 -25.79
C ARG A 355 -41.54 -20.85 -24.78
N ASN A 356 -40.59 -21.73 -25.13
CA ASN A 356 -39.95 -22.61 -24.15
C ASN A 356 -39.41 -21.77 -22.98
N SER A 357 -39.61 -22.24 -21.75
CA SER A 357 -38.85 -21.75 -20.60
C SER A 357 -37.40 -22.21 -20.73
N GLU A 358 -36.46 -21.58 -20.05
CA GLU A 358 -35.04 -21.94 -20.14
C GLU A 358 -34.47 -22.27 -18.76
N ILE A 359 -33.46 -23.12 -18.73
CA ILE A 359 -32.49 -23.17 -17.62
C ILE A 359 -31.16 -22.58 -18.09
N ARG A 360 -30.50 -21.80 -17.23
CA ARG A 360 -29.14 -21.31 -17.44
C ARG A 360 -28.32 -21.51 -16.17
N CYS A 361 -27.20 -22.22 -16.30
CA CYS A 361 -26.34 -22.59 -15.18
C CYS A 361 -25.02 -21.84 -15.29
N TYR A 362 -24.72 -21.06 -14.25
CA TYR A 362 -23.52 -20.24 -14.15
C TYR A 362 -22.58 -20.82 -13.09
N VAL A 363 -21.31 -20.98 -13.42
CA VAL A 363 -20.25 -21.38 -12.48
C VAL A 363 -19.26 -20.23 -12.36
N ASN A 364 -18.94 -19.84 -11.12
CA ASN A 364 -17.99 -18.77 -10.82
C ASN A 364 -18.30 -17.46 -11.59
N GLY A 365 -19.58 -17.09 -11.65
CA GLY A 365 -20.08 -15.90 -12.35
C GLY A 365 -20.23 -16.02 -13.87
N GLN A 366 -19.79 -17.13 -14.50
CA GLN A 366 -19.79 -17.32 -15.95
C GLN A 366 -20.82 -18.36 -16.41
N LEU A 367 -21.50 -18.13 -17.53
CA LEU A 367 -22.47 -19.08 -18.11
C LEU A 367 -21.72 -20.30 -18.69
N VAL A 368 -22.00 -21.50 -18.16
CA VAL A 368 -21.34 -22.75 -18.63
C VAL A 368 -22.28 -23.69 -19.38
N SER A 369 -23.58 -23.65 -19.09
CA SER A 369 -24.58 -24.37 -19.87
C SER A 369 -25.96 -23.73 -19.80
N TYR A 370 -26.77 -23.99 -20.83
CA TYR A 370 -28.18 -23.65 -20.88
C TYR A 370 -28.96 -24.78 -21.56
N GLY A 371 -30.29 -24.79 -21.39
CA GLY A 371 -31.15 -25.76 -22.05
C GLY A 371 -32.61 -25.33 -22.09
N ASP A 372 -33.28 -25.66 -23.19
CA ASP A 372 -34.71 -25.39 -23.39
C ASP A 372 -35.57 -26.37 -22.60
N MET A 373 -36.51 -25.81 -21.82
CA MET A 373 -37.46 -26.52 -20.98
C MET A 373 -38.88 -26.18 -21.44
N ALA A 374 -39.44 -27.01 -22.33
CA ALA A 374 -40.75 -26.80 -22.96
C ALA A 374 -41.97 -26.93 -22.01
N TRP A 375 -41.75 -27.07 -20.70
CA TRP A 375 -42.80 -27.18 -19.68
C TRP A 375 -42.30 -26.74 -18.30
N HIS A 376 -43.09 -25.95 -17.58
CA HIS A 376 -42.82 -25.60 -16.19
C HIS A 376 -43.39 -26.66 -15.23
N VAL A 377 -42.80 -26.77 -14.03
CA VAL A 377 -43.42 -27.50 -12.92
C VAL A 377 -44.61 -26.68 -12.44
N ASN A 378 -45.78 -27.32 -12.32
CA ASN A 378 -47.00 -26.70 -11.84
C ASN A 378 -47.72 -27.69 -10.93
N THR A 379 -47.95 -27.30 -9.68
CA THR A 379 -48.68 -28.07 -8.68
C THR A 379 -49.29 -27.12 -7.65
N ASN A 380 -50.41 -27.54 -7.07
CA ASN A 380 -51.07 -26.87 -5.94
C ASN A 380 -50.70 -27.53 -4.59
N ASP A 381 -49.93 -28.63 -4.61
CA ASP A 381 -49.43 -29.27 -3.39
C ASP A 381 -48.28 -28.44 -2.80
N SER A 382 -48.20 -28.35 -1.47
CA SER A 382 -47.04 -27.79 -0.78
C SER A 382 -45.81 -28.66 -0.98
N TYR A 383 -44.63 -28.04 -0.96
CA TYR A 383 -43.35 -28.71 -1.10
C TYR A 383 -42.88 -29.13 0.30
N ASP A 384 -43.32 -30.32 0.74
CA ASP A 384 -43.11 -30.91 2.07
C ASP A 384 -41.89 -31.85 2.17
N LYS A 385 -41.13 -32.02 1.09
CA LYS A 385 -39.87 -32.77 1.01
C LYS A 385 -38.76 -31.85 0.53
N CYS A 386 -38.40 -30.90 1.38
CA CYS A 386 -37.38 -29.89 1.13
C CYS A 386 -36.13 -30.11 1.99
N PHE A 387 -34.99 -30.32 1.35
CA PHE A 387 -33.71 -30.65 1.97
C PHE A 387 -32.54 -29.96 1.24
N LEU A 388 -31.54 -29.52 2.00
CA LEU A 388 -30.21 -29.18 1.49
C LEU A 388 -29.24 -30.29 1.85
N GLY A 389 -28.31 -30.58 0.94
CA GLY A 389 -27.33 -31.65 1.13
C GLY A 389 -27.92 -33.07 1.14
N SER A 390 -29.16 -33.29 0.71
CA SER A 390 -29.76 -34.62 0.66
C SER A 390 -31.02 -34.74 -0.22
N SER A 391 -31.46 -35.96 -0.48
CA SER A 391 -32.71 -36.29 -1.19
C SER A 391 -33.87 -36.57 -0.23
N GLU A 392 -35.09 -36.72 -0.76
CA GLU A 392 -36.31 -36.98 0.04
C GLU A 392 -36.32 -38.27 0.86
N THR A 393 -35.45 -39.24 0.56
CA THR A 393 -35.23 -40.48 1.34
C THR A 393 -34.01 -40.42 2.27
N ALA A 394 -33.15 -39.43 2.08
CA ALA A 394 -31.90 -39.20 2.81
C ALA A 394 -30.92 -40.40 2.95
N ASP A 395 -30.94 -41.33 1.99
CA ASP A 395 -30.06 -42.51 1.93
C ASP A 395 -28.56 -42.14 1.93
N ALA A 396 -27.71 -43.02 2.45
CA ALA A 396 -26.25 -42.83 2.49
C ALA A 396 -25.61 -42.52 1.13
N ASN A 397 -26.10 -43.12 0.05
CA ASN A 397 -25.62 -42.88 -1.33
C ASN A 397 -26.17 -41.57 -1.95
N ARG A 398 -26.91 -40.73 -1.19
CA ARG A 398 -27.59 -39.52 -1.69
C ARG A 398 -27.36 -38.26 -0.84
N VAL A 399 -26.76 -38.41 0.34
CA VAL A 399 -26.32 -37.29 1.18
C VAL A 399 -25.08 -36.61 0.59
N PHE A 400 -24.99 -35.30 0.77
CA PHE A 400 -23.83 -34.50 0.38
C PHE A 400 -22.68 -34.68 1.36
N CYS A 401 -21.46 -34.55 0.85
CA CYS A 401 -20.23 -34.72 1.61
C CYS A 401 -19.29 -33.58 1.21
N GLY A 402 -19.09 -32.61 2.10
CA GLY A 402 -18.45 -31.33 1.75
C GLY A 402 -18.99 -30.15 2.55
N GLN A 403 -18.84 -28.94 2.02
CA GLN A 403 -19.26 -27.69 2.66
C GLN A 403 -20.17 -26.85 1.75
N LEU A 404 -21.15 -26.16 2.34
CA LEU A 404 -21.99 -25.16 1.67
C LEU A 404 -21.84 -23.79 2.37
N GLY A 405 -21.73 -22.73 1.59
CA GLY A 405 -21.76 -21.35 2.10
C GLY A 405 -23.18 -20.87 2.39
N ALA A 406 -23.41 -19.56 2.33
CA ALA A 406 -24.77 -19.01 2.34
C ALA A 406 -25.52 -19.42 1.06
N ILE A 407 -26.75 -19.92 1.23
CA ILE A 407 -27.66 -20.26 0.12
C ILE A 407 -28.75 -19.20 0.00
N TYR A 408 -29.07 -18.83 -1.23
CA TYR A 408 -30.08 -17.85 -1.59
C TYR A 408 -31.03 -18.45 -2.62
N VAL A 409 -32.34 -18.24 -2.44
CA VAL A 409 -33.34 -18.51 -3.47
C VAL A 409 -34.04 -17.21 -3.78
N PHE A 410 -33.87 -16.73 -5.02
CA PHE A 410 -34.49 -15.50 -5.52
C PHE A 410 -35.76 -15.82 -6.32
N SER A 411 -36.82 -15.02 -6.15
CA SER A 411 -38.09 -15.10 -6.88
C SER A 411 -38.05 -14.51 -8.30
N GLU A 412 -36.85 -14.31 -8.84
CA GLU A 412 -36.61 -13.79 -10.18
C GLU A 412 -35.49 -14.58 -10.89
N ALA A 413 -35.54 -14.59 -12.22
CA ALA A 413 -34.42 -15.03 -13.03
C ALA A 413 -33.31 -13.95 -13.10
N LEU A 414 -32.25 -14.10 -12.31
CA LEU A 414 -31.17 -13.13 -12.24
C LEU A 414 -30.40 -13.02 -13.56
N ASN A 415 -29.97 -11.81 -13.90
CA ASN A 415 -29.24 -11.53 -15.12
C ASN A 415 -27.72 -11.78 -14.98
N PRO A 416 -26.96 -11.91 -16.09
CA PRO A 416 -25.53 -12.21 -16.03
C PRO A 416 -24.69 -11.20 -15.23
N ALA A 417 -25.05 -9.92 -15.23
CA ALA A 417 -24.31 -8.89 -14.50
C ALA A 417 -24.54 -8.99 -12.98
N GLN A 418 -25.78 -9.30 -12.55
CA GLN A 418 -26.07 -9.63 -11.15
C GLN A 418 -25.28 -10.85 -10.68
N ILE A 419 -25.31 -11.94 -11.45
CA ILE A 419 -24.63 -13.20 -11.12
C ILE A 419 -23.10 -13.00 -11.07
N PHE A 420 -22.53 -12.25 -12.01
CA PHE A 420 -21.11 -11.91 -11.98
C PHE A 420 -20.75 -11.01 -10.80
N ALA A 421 -21.57 -10.01 -10.45
CA ALA A 421 -21.33 -9.14 -9.30
C ALA A 421 -21.43 -9.90 -7.97
N ILE A 422 -22.37 -10.85 -7.83
CA ILE A 422 -22.48 -11.73 -6.65
C ILE A 422 -21.22 -12.61 -6.54
N HIS A 423 -20.63 -13.04 -7.65
CA HIS A 423 -19.35 -13.77 -7.62
C HIS A 423 -18.19 -12.91 -7.12
N GLN A 424 -18.15 -11.61 -7.43
CA GLN A 424 -17.10 -10.70 -6.93
C GLN A 424 -17.15 -10.46 -5.41
N LEU A 425 -18.27 -10.77 -4.74
CA LEU A 425 -18.37 -10.77 -3.26
C LEU A 425 -17.68 -11.99 -2.62
N GLY A 426 -17.33 -13.02 -3.40
CA GLY A 426 -16.66 -14.23 -2.91
C GLY A 426 -17.52 -15.13 -1.99
N PRO A 427 -16.94 -16.22 -1.48
CA PRO A 427 -17.68 -17.22 -0.70
C PRO A 427 -18.09 -16.77 0.71
N GLY A 428 -17.41 -15.78 1.30
CA GLY A 428 -17.69 -15.29 2.66
C GLY A 428 -18.95 -14.42 2.79
N TYR A 429 -19.62 -14.11 1.68
CA TYR A 429 -20.79 -13.23 1.68
C TYR A 429 -22.07 -13.95 2.10
N LYS A 430 -22.72 -13.38 3.12
CA LYS A 430 -23.82 -13.99 3.91
C LYS A 430 -24.90 -12.97 4.32
N SER A 431 -24.95 -11.84 3.62
CA SER A 431 -25.80 -10.69 3.91
C SER A 431 -26.92 -10.58 2.86
N THR A 432 -27.80 -9.58 2.96
CA THR A 432 -29.08 -9.55 2.21
C THR A 432 -29.10 -8.56 1.03
N PHE A 433 -27.95 -8.08 0.57
CA PHE A 433 -27.76 -7.13 -0.53
C PHE A 433 -28.44 -5.78 -0.29
N LYS A 434 -28.55 -5.33 0.96
CA LYS A 434 -29.29 -4.12 1.33
C LYS A 434 -28.41 -2.89 1.53
N PHE A 435 -27.17 -3.06 2.00
CA PHE A 435 -26.24 -1.96 2.28
C PHE A 435 -24.85 -2.18 1.70
N LYS A 436 -24.25 -1.14 1.10
CA LYS A 436 -22.89 -1.18 0.53
C LYS A 436 -21.79 -1.55 1.53
N SER A 437 -22.06 -1.40 2.84
CA SER A 437 -21.17 -1.76 3.95
C SER A 437 -21.23 -3.23 4.38
N GLU A 438 -22.00 -4.08 3.68
CA GLU A 438 -22.07 -5.52 3.96
C GLU A 438 -20.82 -6.32 3.52
N SER A 439 -19.85 -5.67 2.87
CA SER A 439 -18.65 -6.30 2.31
C SER A 439 -17.41 -5.41 2.42
N ASP A 440 -16.39 -5.85 3.16
CA ASP A 440 -15.08 -5.17 3.29
C ASP A 440 -14.19 -5.23 2.03
N ILE A 441 -14.68 -5.88 0.96
CA ILE A 441 -13.97 -6.14 -0.29
C ILE A 441 -14.04 -4.92 -1.22
N HIS A 442 -12.91 -4.59 -1.86
CA HIS A 442 -12.86 -3.50 -2.82
C HIS A 442 -13.59 -3.85 -4.14
N LEU A 443 -14.88 -3.53 -4.21
CA LEU A 443 -15.69 -3.66 -5.42
C LEU A 443 -15.69 -2.37 -6.27
N ALA A 444 -15.59 -2.54 -7.59
CA ALA A 444 -15.85 -1.49 -8.57
C ALA A 444 -17.30 -0.97 -8.46
N GLU A 445 -17.51 0.32 -8.69
CA GLU A 445 -18.78 0.97 -8.35
C GLU A 445 -19.98 0.46 -9.16
N HIS A 446 -19.76 0.00 -10.40
CA HIS A 446 -20.82 -0.64 -11.20
C HIS A 446 -21.29 -1.98 -10.58
N HIS A 447 -20.40 -2.77 -9.97
CA HIS A 447 -20.80 -3.95 -9.20
C HIS A 447 -21.60 -3.53 -7.96
N LYS A 448 -21.18 -2.49 -7.23
CA LYS A 448 -21.96 -1.98 -6.07
C LYS A 448 -23.35 -1.48 -6.47
N GLN A 449 -23.49 -0.86 -7.63
CA GLN A 449 -24.79 -0.45 -8.17
C GLN A 449 -25.69 -1.66 -8.48
N VAL A 450 -25.16 -2.67 -9.16
CA VAL A 450 -25.92 -3.89 -9.51
C VAL A 450 -26.27 -4.76 -8.30
N LEU A 451 -25.46 -4.72 -7.23
CA LEU A 451 -25.70 -5.46 -6.00
C LEU A 451 -26.70 -4.74 -5.07
N TYR A 452 -26.53 -3.44 -4.87
CA TYR A 452 -27.16 -2.68 -3.81
C TYR A 452 -28.18 -1.63 -4.32
N ASP A 453 -28.84 -1.90 -5.46
CA ASP A 453 -30.00 -1.12 -5.94
C ASP A 453 -31.34 -1.54 -5.30
N GLY A 454 -31.29 -2.51 -4.39
CA GLY A 454 -32.45 -3.08 -3.69
C GLY A 454 -33.12 -4.26 -4.39
N LYS A 455 -32.93 -4.47 -5.71
CA LYS A 455 -33.64 -5.55 -6.45
C LYS A 455 -33.23 -6.94 -6.00
N LEU A 456 -31.94 -7.16 -5.72
CA LEU A 456 -31.48 -8.42 -5.15
C LEU A 456 -32.09 -8.68 -3.77
N ALA A 457 -32.10 -7.66 -2.89
CA ALA A 457 -32.70 -7.77 -1.56
C ALA A 457 -34.20 -8.10 -1.62
N SER A 458 -34.97 -7.37 -2.43
CA SER A 458 -36.43 -7.55 -2.56
C SER A 458 -36.84 -8.86 -3.26
N SER A 459 -35.93 -9.50 -3.99
CA SER A 459 -36.19 -10.79 -4.66
C SER A 459 -35.78 -12.00 -3.83
N ILE A 460 -35.11 -11.88 -2.67
CA ILE A 460 -34.84 -13.02 -1.79
C ILE A 460 -36.18 -13.61 -1.30
N SER A 461 -36.48 -14.85 -1.70
CA SER A 461 -37.61 -15.63 -1.19
C SER A 461 -37.27 -16.34 0.12
N PHE A 462 -36.02 -16.80 0.25
CA PHE A 462 -35.38 -17.20 1.51
C PHE A 462 -33.86 -17.27 1.37
N THR A 463 -33.15 -17.17 2.48
CA THR A 463 -31.71 -17.41 2.60
C THR A 463 -31.35 -18.02 3.96
N TYR A 464 -30.40 -18.94 3.94
CA TYR A 464 -29.81 -19.55 5.14
C TYR A 464 -28.29 -19.43 5.09
N ASN A 465 -27.67 -19.14 6.23
CA ASN A 465 -26.22 -19.07 6.37
C ASN A 465 -25.79 -19.59 7.75
N ALA A 466 -24.58 -20.15 7.85
CA ALA A 466 -24.09 -20.80 9.06
C ALA A 466 -23.77 -19.86 10.24
N LYS A 467 -23.91 -18.53 10.08
CA LYS A 467 -23.82 -17.58 11.19
C LYS A 467 -25.19 -17.33 11.84
N ALA A 468 -26.27 -17.56 11.11
CA ALA A 468 -27.65 -17.41 11.57
C ALA A 468 -28.21 -18.77 12.03
N THR A 469 -27.65 -19.32 13.12
CA THR A 469 -28.06 -20.61 13.66
C THR A 469 -28.16 -20.59 15.19
N ASP A 470 -29.13 -21.31 15.73
CA ASP A 470 -29.30 -21.57 17.16
C ASP A 470 -29.32 -23.08 17.41
N ALA A 471 -28.25 -23.61 18.01
CA ALA A 471 -27.95 -25.04 18.11
C ALA A 471 -28.08 -25.80 16.77
N GLN A 472 -29.20 -26.50 16.55
CA GLN A 472 -29.51 -27.23 15.30
C GLN A 472 -30.43 -26.44 14.34
N LEU A 473 -31.00 -25.32 14.77
CA LEU A 473 -31.96 -24.53 14.01
C LEU A 473 -31.23 -23.53 13.10
N CYS A 474 -31.52 -23.57 11.81
CA CYS A 474 -31.07 -22.59 10.81
C CYS A 474 -32.12 -21.48 10.68
N LEU A 475 -31.74 -20.27 11.08
CA LEU A 475 -32.61 -19.10 11.04
C LEU A 475 -32.64 -18.53 9.63
N GLU A 476 -33.83 -18.60 9.02
CA GLU A 476 -34.16 -17.87 7.79
C GLU A 476 -33.82 -16.38 7.97
N SER A 477 -33.09 -15.81 7.03
CA SER A 477 -32.42 -14.51 7.16
C SER A 477 -32.81 -13.51 6.06
N SER A 478 -33.95 -13.71 5.38
CA SER A 478 -34.44 -12.78 4.35
C SER A 478 -34.83 -11.40 4.94
N PRO A 479 -34.86 -10.33 4.10
CA PRO A 479 -35.39 -9.04 4.53
C PRO A 479 -36.83 -9.16 5.02
N ARG A 480 -37.13 -8.63 6.21
CA ARG A 480 -38.48 -8.67 6.83
C ARG A 480 -39.59 -7.98 6.03
N GLU A 481 -39.22 -7.22 5.01
CA GLU A 481 -40.14 -6.60 4.05
C GLU A 481 -40.66 -7.59 2.99
N ASN A 482 -39.98 -8.73 2.80
CA ASN A 482 -40.32 -9.74 1.81
C ASN A 482 -41.39 -10.71 2.36
N PRO A 483 -42.38 -11.15 1.56
CA PRO A 483 -43.38 -12.10 2.01
C PRO A 483 -42.81 -13.52 2.14
N SER A 484 -42.96 -14.15 3.30
CA SER A 484 -42.57 -15.55 3.53
C SER A 484 -43.34 -16.50 2.61
N ILE A 485 -42.63 -17.46 2.01
CA ILE A 485 -43.21 -18.51 1.16
C ILE A 485 -43.54 -19.81 1.94
N PHE A 486 -43.26 -19.85 3.24
CA PHE A 486 -43.44 -21.04 4.09
C PHE A 486 -44.85 -21.12 4.69
N VAL A 487 -45.36 -22.34 4.90
CA VAL A 487 -46.71 -22.58 5.47
C VAL A 487 -46.76 -22.31 6.98
N HIS A 488 -45.62 -22.36 7.67
CA HIS A 488 -45.49 -22.16 9.11
C HIS A 488 -44.10 -21.55 9.41
N SER A 489 -43.52 -21.76 10.61
CA SER A 489 -42.20 -21.21 10.97
C SER A 489 -41.17 -21.43 9.84
N PRO A 490 -40.47 -20.38 9.39
CA PRO A 490 -39.62 -20.45 8.20
C PRO A 490 -38.23 -21.03 8.49
N HIS A 491 -37.94 -21.44 9.73
CA HIS A 491 -36.61 -21.89 10.14
C HIS A 491 -36.39 -23.38 9.80
N ALA A 492 -35.20 -23.71 9.30
CA ALA A 492 -34.80 -25.07 8.89
C ALA A 492 -34.03 -25.80 10.01
N LEU A 493 -33.85 -27.11 9.89
CA LEU A 493 -33.25 -27.96 10.94
C LEU A 493 -32.06 -28.78 10.41
N MET A 494 -30.90 -28.67 11.05
CA MET A 494 -29.72 -29.49 10.78
C MET A 494 -29.88 -30.90 11.38
N LEU A 495 -29.59 -31.94 10.59
CA LEU A 495 -29.77 -33.35 10.95
C LEU A 495 -28.44 -34.11 10.83
N GLN A 496 -28.24 -35.11 11.71
CA GLN A 496 -27.15 -36.11 11.69
C GLN A 496 -25.74 -35.52 11.40
N ASP A 497 -25.10 -35.01 12.44
CA ASP A 497 -23.73 -34.45 12.41
C ASP A 497 -23.46 -33.29 11.42
N VAL A 498 -24.49 -32.75 10.75
CA VAL A 498 -24.37 -31.47 10.02
C VAL A 498 -24.13 -30.35 11.04
N LYS A 499 -22.94 -29.75 10.97
CA LYS A 499 -22.51 -28.63 11.82
C LYS A 499 -22.56 -27.32 11.04
N ALA A 500 -23.04 -26.26 11.68
CA ALA A 500 -22.72 -24.89 11.29
C ALA A 500 -21.31 -24.55 11.82
N ILE A 501 -20.38 -24.23 10.92
CA ILE A 501 -18.99 -23.92 11.25
C ILE A 501 -18.78 -22.41 11.14
N VAL A 502 -18.17 -21.83 12.18
CA VAL A 502 -17.70 -20.44 12.22
C VAL A 502 -16.21 -20.47 12.52
N THR A 503 -15.43 -19.73 11.75
CA THR A 503 -13.97 -19.66 11.84
C THR A 503 -13.51 -18.22 11.81
N HIS A 504 -12.46 -17.91 12.58
CA HIS A 504 -12.08 -16.52 12.87
C HIS A 504 -10.92 -16.07 11.98
N SER A 505 -11.12 -14.99 11.23
CA SER A 505 -10.07 -14.36 10.44
C SER A 505 -9.17 -13.50 11.31
N ILE A 506 -7.90 -13.34 10.91
CA ILE A 506 -6.95 -12.44 11.57
C ILE A 506 -7.47 -11.00 11.67
N HIS A 507 -8.20 -10.50 10.66
CA HIS A 507 -8.85 -9.19 10.69
C HIS A 507 -9.89 -9.08 11.82
N SER A 508 -10.73 -10.10 11.98
CA SER A 508 -11.75 -10.12 13.05
C SER A 508 -11.11 -10.19 14.43
N ALA A 509 -10.05 -10.98 14.58
CA ALA A 509 -9.32 -11.13 15.83
C ALA A 509 -8.54 -9.85 16.21
N ILE A 510 -7.85 -9.20 15.27
CA ILE A 510 -7.17 -7.91 15.47
C ILE A 510 -8.16 -6.81 15.84
N HIS A 511 -9.30 -6.72 15.14
CA HIS A 511 -10.33 -5.73 15.47
C HIS A 511 -10.86 -5.91 16.89
N SER A 512 -11.11 -7.15 17.32
CA SER A 512 -11.56 -7.49 18.69
C SER A 512 -10.53 -7.27 19.81
N ILE A 513 -9.27 -6.93 19.51
CA ILE A 513 -8.23 -6.65 20.54
C ILE A 513 -7.72 -5.20 20.54
N GLY A 514 -8.23 -4.34 19.66
CA GLY A 514 -7.86 -2.92 19.61
C GLY A 514 -7.67 -2.33 18.21
N GLY A 515 -7.86 -3.11 17.14
CA GLY A 515 -7.62 -2.66 15.77
C GLY A 515 -6.15 -2.71 15.37
N ILE A 516 -5.83 -2.25 14.15
CA ILE A 516 -4.50 -2.39 13.52
C ILE A 516 -3.35 -1.78 14.36
N GLN A 517 -3.66 -0.85 15.26
CA GLN A 517 -2.73 -0.17 16.17
C GLN A 517 -1.98 -1.13 17.09
N VAL A 518 -2.53 -2.31 17.40
CA VAL A 518 -1.87 -3.34 18.25
C VAL A 518 -0.59 -3.91 17.62
N LEU A 519 -0.36 -3.67 16.33
CA LEU A 519 0.85 -4.10 15.63
C LEU A 519 2.02 -3.10 15.78
N PHE A 520 1.75 -1.83 16.09
CA PHE A 520 2.79 -0.80 16.16
C PHE A 520 3.85 -1.07 17.25
N PRO A 521 3.55 -1.66 18.43
CA PRO A 521 4.57 -2.07 19.39
C PRO A 521 5.59 -3.10 18.86
N LEU A 522 5.29 -3.86 17.80
CA LEU A 522 6.28 -4.76 17.18
C LEU A 522 7.37 -3.96 16.43
N PHE A 523 7.01 -2.82 15.83
CA PHE A 523 7.96 -1.88 15.22
C PHE A 523 8.80 -1.11 16.24
N ALA A 524 8.42 -1.09 17.52
CA ALA A 524 9.23 -0.52 18.60
C ALA A 524 10.30 -1.49 19.14
N GLN A 525 10.32 -2.74 18.66
CA GLN A 525 11.21 -3.82 19.13
C GLN A 525 12.23 -4.26 18.06
N LEU A 526 12.36 -3.53 16.94
CA LEU A 526 13.24 -3.92 15.82
C LEU A 526 14.70 -4.14 16.28
N ASP A 527 15.20 -3.26 17.15
CA ASP A 527 16.58 -3.30 17.67
C ASP A 527 16.85 -4.40 18.71
N TYR A 528 15.85 -5.24 19.02
CA TYR A 528 16.02 -6.32 19.98
C TYR A 528 16.79 -7.48 19.32
N LYS A 529 17.66 -8.13 20.10
CA LYS A 529 18.46 -9.27 19.62
C LYS A 529 17.74 -10.59 19.87
N GLN A 530 18.01 -11.62 19.07
CA GLN A 530 17.56 -12.97 19.42
C GLN A 530 18.44 -13.55 20.53
N LEU A 531 17.87 -14.44 21.35
CA LEU A 531 18.62 -15.12 22.41
C LEU A 531 19.85 -15.85 21.84
N ASN A 532 21.00 -15.67 22.49
CA ASN A 532 22.34 -16.11 22.05
C ASN A 532 22.94 -15.39 20.83
N ASP A 533 22.22 -14.46 20.19
CA ASP A 533 22.68 -13.78 18.97
C ASP A 533 23.37 -12.44 19.27
N SER A 534 24.44 -12.14 18.54
CA SER A 534 25.24 -10.92 18.78
C SER A 534 24.73 -9.71 17.99
N SER A 535 24.04 -9.96 16.88
CA SER A 535 23.46 -8.98 15.95
C SER A 535 21.94 -8.87 16.08
N VAL A 536 21.38 -7.80 15.53
CA VAL A 536 19.93 -7.65 15.31
C VAL A 536 19.53 -8.22 13.95
N ASP A 537 18.35 -8.81 13.84
CA ASP A 537 17.86 -9.35 12.57
C ASP A 537 17.26 -8.23 11.70
N THR A 538 17.84 -8.03 10.51
CA THR A 538 17.41 -6.99 9.55
C THR A 538 16.15 -7.35 8.77
N THR A 539 15.70 -8.61 8.80
CA THR A 539 14.50 -9.10 8.09
C THR A 539 13.20 -8.73 8.81
N VAL A 540 13.22 -8.62 10.15
CA VAL A 540 12.04 -8.39 11.01
C VAL A 540 11.16 -7.24 10.51
N CYS A 541 11.77 -6.11 10.12
CA CYS A 541 11.03 -4.95 9.60
C CYS A 541 10.33 -5.24 8.26
N ALA A 542 10.97 -5.99 7.36
CA ALA A 542 10.35 -6.40 6.09
C ALA A 542 9.21 -7.40 6.32
N THR A 543 9.38 -8.34 7.26
CA THR A 543 8.37 -9.33 7.67
C THR A 543 7.13 -8.65 8.27
N LEU A 544 7.32 -7.69 9.18
CA LEU A 544 6.22 -6.91 9.77
C LEU A 544 5.51 -6.00 8.76
N LEU A 545 6.25 -5.37 7.83
CA LEU A 545 5.65 -4.57 6.76
C LEU A 545 4.87 -5.41 5.76
N ALA A 546 5.37 -6.60 5.40
CA ALA A 546 4.64 -7.52 4.52
C ALA A 546 3.27 -7.89 5.12
N PHE A 547 3.24 -8.27 6.40
CA PHE A 547 2.00 -8.61 7.12
C PHE A 547 1.04 -7.42 7.17
N LEU A 548 1.53 -6.24 7.55
CA LEU A 548 0.73 -5.01 7.62
C LEU A 548 0.15 -4.63 6.25
N VAL A 549 0.98 -4.69 5.20
CA VAL A 549 0.57 -4.39 3.82
C VAL A 549 -0.48 -5.38 3.33
N GLU A 550 -0.36 -6.67 3.65
CA GLU A 550 -1.32 -7.68 3.23
C GLU A 550 -2.65 -7.59 3.99
N LEU A 551 -2.64 -7.28 5.30
CA LEU A 551 -3.85 -6.93 6.05
C LEU A 551 -4.57 -5.71 5.45
N LEU A 552 -3.81 -4.69 5.03
CA LEU A 552 -4.36 -3.48 4.41
C LEU A 552 -4.92 -3.75 3.01
N LYS A 553 -4.27 -4.58 2.19
CA LYS A 553 -4.78 -4.97 0.86
C LYS A 553 -6.08 -5.77 0.93
N SER A 554 -6.27 -6.54 2.00
CA SER A 554 -7.38 -7.50 2.16
C SER A 554 -8.59 -6.97 2.93
N SER A 555 -8.54 -5.75 3.50
CA SER A 555 -9.68 -5.16 4.22
C SER A 555 -9.69 -3.63 4.16
N VAL A 556 -10.78 -3.05 3.64
CA VAL A 556 -11.00 -1.58 3.65
C VAL A 556 -11.10 -1.05 5.09
N ALA A 557 -11.77 -1.76 6.00
CA ALA A 557 -11.85 -1.38 7.42
C ALA A 557 -10.47 -1.27 8.10
N MET A 558 -9.49 -2.09 7.71
CA MET A 558 -8.10 -1.95 8.18
C MET A 558 -7.42 -0.70 7.60
N GLN A 559 -7.69 -0.34 6.33
CA GLN A 559 -7.18 0.91 5.73
C GLN A 559 -7.74 2.15 6.43
N GLU A 560 -9.02 2.14 6.80
CA GLU A 560 -9.67 3.23 7.55
C GLU A 560 -9.11 3.35 8.98
N GLN A 561 -8.92 2.24 9.70
CA GLN A 561 -8.27 2.24 11.02
C GLN A 561 -6.82 2.74 10.96
N MET A 562 -6.08 2.35 9.92
CA MET A 562 -4.71 2.81 9.68
C MET A 562 -4.66 4.32 9.41
N LEU A 563 -5.56 4.84 8.59
CA LEU A 563 -5.67 6.28 8.29
C LEU A 563 -6.09 7.08 9.53
N GLY A 564 -7.15 6.67 10.21
CA GLY A 564 -7.68 7.35 11.40
C GLY A 564 -6.72 7.32 12.59
N GLY A 565 -6.05 6.18 12.81
CA GLY A 565 -4.97 6.02 13.79
C GLY A 565 -3.64 6.67 13.37
N LYS A 566 -3.57 7.33 12.21
CA LYS A 566 -2.37 7.91 11.62
C LYS A 566 -1.18 6.95 11.53
N GLY A 567 -1.40 5.68 11.23
CA GLY A 567 -0.40 4.61 11.36
C GLY A 567 0.93 4.85 10.63
N PHE A 568 0.96 5.47 9.44
CA PHE A 568 2.23 5.75 8.77
C PHE A 568 3.03 6.90 9.42
N LEU A 569 2.41 7.77 10.21
CA LEU A 569 3.13 8.71 11.09
C LEU A 569 3.82 7.95 12.23
N VAL A 570 3.10 7.00 12.86
CA VAL A 570 3.63 6.19 13.97
C VAL A 570 4.77 5.30 13.50
N ILE A 571 4.59 4.58 12.38
CA ILE A 571 5.63 3.74 11.78
C ILE A 571 6.80 4.61 11.30
N GLY A 572 6.56 5.74 10.63
CA GLY A 572 7.62 6.66 10.23
C GLY A 572 8.46 7.15 11.42
N TYR A 573 7.83 7.48 12.54
CA TYR A 573 8.51 7.84 13.78
C TYR A 573 9.28 6.68 14.41
N LEU A 574 8.71 5.47 14.46
CA LEU A 574 9.40 4.29 15.01
C LEU A 574 10.63 3.91 14.16
N LEU A 575 10.51 3.92 12.83
CA LEU A 575 11.65 3.74 11.91
C LEU A 575 12.68 4.86 11.98
N GLU A 576 12.30 6.06 12.46
CA GLU A 576 13.23 7.14 12.76
C GLU A 576 13.97 6.93 14.10
N LYS A 577 13.43 6.12 15.02
CA LYS A 577 14.09 5.78 16.30
C LYS A 577 14.88 4.47 16.26
N SER A 578 14.46 3.50 15.46
CA SER A 578 15.18 2.24 15.30
C SER A 578 16.42 2.32 14.42
N SER A 579 17.33 1.38 14.60
CA SER A 579 18.59 1.28 13.88
C SER A 579 18.36 1.16 12.37
N ARG A 580 19.16 1.90 11.62
CA ARG A 580 18.97 2.08 10.18
C ARG A 580 19.38 0.85 9.36
N VAL A 581 19.97 -0.16 10.02
CA VAL A 581 20.23 -1.50 9.45
C VAL A 581 18.94 -2.23 9.06
N HIS A 582 17.82 -1.94 9.72
CA HIS A 582 16.53 -2.56 9.40
C HIS A 582 15.89 -1.97 8.12
N ILE A 583 16.34 -0.81 7.63
CA ILE A 583 15.80 -0.17 6.42
C ILE A 583 16.51 -0.74 5.17
N THR A 584 16.22 -2.01 4.92
CA THR A 584 16.79 -2.79 3.81
C THR A 584 16.09 -2.49 2.47
N ARG A 585 16.63 -3.03 1.38
CA ARG A 585 15.99 -3.00 0.06
C ARG A 585 14.58 -3.62 0.09
N ALA A 586 14.38 -4.71 0.84
CA ALA A 586 13.07 -5.36 0.96
C ALA A 586 12.03 -4.46 1.66
N VAL A 587 12.45 -3.68 2.67
CA VAL A 587 11.60 -2.67 3.33
C VAL A 587 11.16 -1.58 2.35
N LEU A 588 12.08 -1.07 1.53
CA LEU A 588 11.73 -0.14 0.46
C LEU A 588 10.75 -0.77 -0.55
N GLU A 589 11.02 -1.99 -1.01
CA GLU A 589 10.17 -2.68 -2.00
C GLU A 589 8.74 -2.94 -1.48
N GLN A 590 8.55 -3.21 -0.18
CA GLN A 590 7.20 -3.28 0.42
C GLN A 590 6.48 -1.92 0.36
N PHE A 591 7.15 -0.82 0.73
CA PHE A 591 6.54 0.51 0.65
C PHE A 591 6.22 0.93 -0.79
N LEU A 592 7.09 0.65 -1.77
CA LEU A 592 6.84 0.98 -3.18
C LEU A 592 5.74 0.09 -3.79
N SER A 593 5.70 -1.19 -3.43
CA SER A 593 4.63 -2.12 -3.81
C SER A 593 3.27 -1.66 -3.29
N PHE A 594 3.20 -1.24 -2.01
CA PHE A 594 1.97 -0.74 -1.43
C PHE A 594 1.56 0.64 -1.98
N ALA A 595 2.51 1.53 -2.27
CA ALA A 595 2.23 2.80 -2.94
C ALA A 595 1.57 2.58 -4.32
N LYS A 596 2.11 1.66 -5.13
CA LYS A 596 1.54 1.27 -6.43
C LYS A 596 0.16 0.62 -6.30
N TYR A 597 -0.07 -0.16 -5.25
CA TYR A 597 -1.40 -0.73 -4.96
C TYR A 597 -2.43 0.37 -4.61
N LEU A 598 -2.08 1.31 -3.73
CA LEU A 598 -2.98 2.41 -3.32
C LEU A 598 -3.28 3.40 -4.45
N ASP A 599 -2.32 3.64 -5.35
CA ASP A 599 -2.51 4.45 -6.57
C ASP A 599 -3.58 3.86 -7.50
N GLY A 600 -3.73 2.54 -7.50
CA GLY A 600 -4.79 1.82 -8.22
C GLY A 600 -6.18 1.84 -7.56
N LEU A 601 -6.33 2.39 -6.34
CA LEU A 601 -7.60 2.41 -5.61
C LEU A 601 -8.29 3.79 -5.67
N PRO A 602 -9.58 3.87 -6.06
CA PRO A 602 -10.40 5.10 -6.02
C PRO A 602 -10.45 5.84 -4.67
N HIS A 603 -10.11 5.16 -3.56
CA HIS A 603 -10.07 5.72 -2.21
C HIS A 603 -8.70 5.59 -1.53
N GLY A 604 -7.66 5.14 -2.24
CA GLY A 604 -6.31 4.94 -1.68
C GLY A 604 -5.54 6.24 -1.40
N ALA A 605 -5.91 7.33 -2.07
CA ALA A 605 -5.21 8.62 -2.02
C ALA A 605 -4.90 9.16 -0.60
N PRO A 606 -5.82 9.16 0.40
CA PRO A 606 -5.50 9.69 1.72
C PRO A 606 -4.42 8.88 2.45
N LEU A 607 -4.43 7.55 2.29
CA LEU A 607 -3.46 6.65 2.90
C LEU A 607 -2.12 6.66 2.15
N LEU A 608 -2.16 6.76 0.81
CA LEU A 608 -0.98 6.97 -0.03
C LEU A 608 -0.27 8.26 0.34
N LYS A 609 -1.03 9.37 0.48
CA LYS A 609 -0.49 10.64 0.96
C LYS A 609 0.21 10.49 2.31
N GLN A 610 -0.37 9.73 3.24
CA GLN A 610 0.25 9.54 4.55
C GLN A 610 1.58 8.75 4.46
N LEU A 611 1.63 7.70 3.64
CA LEU A 611 2.85 6.96 3.33
C LEU A 611 3.93 7.86 2.71
N CYS A 612 3.54 8.75 1.79
CA CYS A 612 4.46 9.72 1.18
C CYS A 612 4.99 10.73 2.21
N ASP A 613 4.10 11.46 2.90
CA ASP A 613 4.43 12.56 3.80
C ASP A 613 5.32 12.15 4.99
N HIS A 614 5.17 10.90 5.49
CA HIS A 614 5.83 10.46 6.73
C HIS A 614 6.87 9.35 6.56
N VAL A 615 6.87 8.64 5.43
CA VAL A 615 7.88 7.60 5.13
C VAL A 615 8.70 7.98 3.91
N LEU A 616 8.12 8.02 2.71
CA LEU A 616 8.91 8.18 1.46
C LEU A 616 9.64 9.54 1.36
N PHE A 617 9.07 10.60 1.95
CA PHE A 617 9.70 11.93 1.99
C PHE A 617 10.37 12.26 3.33
N ASN A 618 10.44 11.34 4.30
CA ASN A 618 11.14 11.59 5.57
C ASN A 618 12.64 11.30 5.44
N ALA A 619 13.42 12.34 5.16
CA ALA A 619 14.88 12.28 5.05
C ALA A 619 15.59 11.71 6.30
N ALA A 620 15.00 11.84 7.50
CA ALA A 620 15.59 11.31 8.73
C ALA A 620 15.60 9.77 8.78
N ILE A 621 14.69 9.11 8.06
CA ILE A 621 14.73 7.65 7.86
C ILE A 621 15.85 7.32 6.87
N TRP A 622 15.83 7.95 5.68
CA TRP A 622 16.63 7.50 4.54
C TRP A 622 18.10 7.89 4.55
N ILE A 623 18.49 9.05 5.11
CA ILE A 623 19.85 9.60 5.04
C ILE A 623 20.95 8.62 5.49
N HIS A 624 20.63 7.76 6.46
CA HIS A 624 21.55 6.80 7.07
C HIS A 624 21.52 5.38 6.46
N THR A 625 20.69 5.15 5.46
CA THR A 625 20.56 3.85 4.79
C THR A 625 21.63 3.66 3.72
N PRO A 626 21.95 2.42 3.28
CA PRO A 626 22.95 2.22 2.23
C PRO A 626 22.61 3.00 0.95
N ALA A 627 23.56 3.72 0.36
CA ALA A 627 23.29 4.64 -0.74
C ALA A 627 22.58 4.00 -1.94
N LYS A 628 22.78 2.71 -2.19
CA LYS A 628 22.04 1.93 -3.20
C LYS A 628 20.52 1.90 -2.95
N VAL A 629 20.08 1.81 -1.69
CA VAL A 629 18.65 1.83 -1.31
C VAL A 629 18.07 3.23 -1.52
N GLN A 630 18.80 4.27 -1.08
CA GLN A 630 18.43 5.66 -1.33
C GLN A 630 18.31 5.95 -2.84
N LEU A 631 19.24 5.45 -3.63
CA LEU A 631 19.25 5.60 -5.09
C LEU A 631 18.02 4.95 -5.72
N SER A 632 17.62 3.75 -5.29
CA SER A 632 16.38 3.10 -5.77
C SER A 632 15.12 3.91 -5.44
N LEU A 633 15.03 4.48 -4.23
CA LEU A 633 13.93 5.36 -3.84
C LEU A 633 13.85 6.61 -4.72
N TYR A 634 14.94 7.39 -4.80
CA TYR A 634 14.90 8.65 -5.55
C TYR A 634 14.82 8.43 -7.07
N THR A 635 15.36 7.32 -7.60
CA THR A 635 15.10 6.90 -8.99
C THR A 635 13.59 6.73 -9.21
N TYR A 636 12.92 5.88 -8.44
CA TYR A 636 11.47 5.62 -8.56
C TYR A 636 10.63 6.91 -8.47
N LEU A 637 10.95 7.78 -7.50
CA LEU A 637 10.29 9.08 -7.35
C LEU A 637 10.44 9.96 -8.61
N SER A 638 11.63 9.95 -9.22
CA SER A 638 11.99 10.75 -10.41
C SER A 638 11.66 10.12 -11.78
N SER A 639 11.02 8.95 -11.82
CA SER A 639 10.74 8.24 -13.09
C SER A 639 9.31 7.73 -13.21
N GLU A 640 8.86 6.91 -12.27
CA GLU A 640 7.56 6.25 -12.30
C GLU A 640 6.50 7.06 -11.53
N PHE A 641 6.86 7.57 -10.37
CA PHE A 641 5.93 8.13 -9.38
C PHE A 641 5.26 9.44 -9.84
N ILE A 642 5.98 10.31 -10.55
CA ILE A 642 5.36 11.49 -11.19
C ILE A 642 4.59 11.11 -12.46
N GLY A 643 4.78 9.91 -13.01
CA GLY A 643 4.02 9.41 -14.16
C GLY A 643 2.52 9.43 -13.91
N THR A 644 2.03 8.78 -12.84
CA THR A 644 0.59 8.66 -12.61
C THR A 644 -0.10 10.00 -12.31
N ALA A 645 -1.34 10.13 -12.76
CA ALA A 645 -2.18 11.29 -12.48
C ALA A 645 -2.67 11.33 -11.02
N THR A 646 -3.04 10.17 -10.46
CA THR A 646 -3.56 10.00 -9.09
C THR A 646 -2.52 10.31 -8.02
N ILE A 647 -1.28 9.84 -8.15
CA ILE A 647 -0.17 10.25 -7.25
C ILE A 647 0.00 11.78 -7.26
N TYR A 648 0.00 12.40 -8.45
CA TYR A 648 0.22 13.84 -8.60
C TYR A 648 -0.89 14.71 -7.96
N THR A 649 -2.16 14.32 -8.08
CA THR A 649 -3.28 15.05 -7.44
C THR A 649 -3.39 14.77 -5.94
N THR A 650 -2.93 13.60 -5.49
CA THR A 650 -2.90 13.20 -4.07
C THR A 650 -1.93 14.05 -3.24
N ILE A 651 -0.81 14.47 -3.85
CA ILE A 651 0.31 15.08 -3.14
C ILE A 651 0.20 16.61 -3.14
N ARG A 652 0.52 17.23 -2.00
CA ARG A 652 0.56 18.69 -1.87
C ARG A 652 1.83 19.26 -2.51
N ARG A 653 1.84 19.34 -3.85
CA ARG A 653 2.95 19.83 -4.71
C ARG A 653 3.86 20.87 -4.05
N VAL A 654 3.31 22.01 -3.65
CA VAL A 654 4.05 23.11 -2.99
C VAL A 654 4.77 22.63 -1.72
N GLY A 655 4.06 21.95 -0.82
CA GLY A 655 4.62 21.40 0.41
C GLY A 655 5.73 20.39 0.16
N THR A 656 5.58 19.54 -0.87
CA THR A 656 6.62 18.59 -1.28
C THR A 656 7.85 19.27 -1.86
N VAL A 657 7.71 20.33 -2.68
CA VAL A 657 8.85 21.15 -3.13
C VAL A 657 9.57 21.77 -1.92
N LEU A 658 8.84 22.37 -0.97
CA LEU A 658 9.43 22.94 0.25
C LEU A 658 10.14 21.87 1.11
N GLN A 659 9.57 20.66 1.23
CA GLN A 659 10.15 19.52 1.95
C GLN A 659 11.42 18.99 1.28
N LEU A 660 11.46 18.95 -0.07
CA LEU A 660 12.66 18.58 -0.83
C LEU A 660 13.76 19.64 -0.70
N MET A 661 13.43 20.93 -0.79
CA MET A 661 14.41 22.01 -0.57
C MET A 661 14.96 22.03 0.86
N HIS A 662 14.14 21.68 1.87
CA HIS A 662 14.61 21.43 3.24
C HIS A 662 15.53 20.20 3.32
N THR A 663 15.16 19.11 2.66
CA THR A 663 15.95 17.87 2.60
C THR A 663 17.35 18.10 2.00
N LEU A 664 17.42 18.84 0.88
CA LEU A 664 18.67 19.28 0.24
C LEU A 664 19.47 20.30 1.06
N LYS A 665 18.84 21.02 2.00
CA LYS A 665 19.47 22.06 2.82
C LYS A 665 20.07 21.48 4.10
N TYR A 666 19.38 20.56 4.76
CA TYR A 666 19.75 20.08 6.09
C TYR A 666 20.36 18.68 6.10
N TYR A 667 19.93 17.77 5.21
CA TYR A 667 20.38 16.36 5.21
C TYR A 667 21.35 16.05 4.06
N TYR A 668 21.01 16.45 2.83
CA TYR A 668 21.74 16.08 1.61
C TYR A 668 22.64 17.20 1.06
N TRP A 669 23.35 17.89 1.94
CA TRP A 669 24.44 18.79 1.57
C TRP A 669 25.69 17.99 1.16
N ALA A 670 26.40 18.49 0.15
CA ALA A 670 27.66 17.92 -0.35
C ALA A 670 28.87 18.43 0.44
N ILE A 671 28.85 19.70 0.89
CA ILE A 671 29.80 20.30 1.84
C ILE A 671 29.03 20.78 3.08
N ASN A 672 29.61 20.65 4.28
CA ASN A 672 28.94 21.00 5.54
C ASN A 672 28.59 22.50 5.57
N PRO A 673 27.30 22.88 5.68
CA PRO A 673 26.88 24.27 5.58
C PRO A 673 26.94 25.06 6.90
N LEU A 674 27.53 24.47 7.95
CA LEU A 674 27.66 25.11 9.25
C LEU A 674 28.63 26.31 9.23
N GLU A 675 29.77 26.19 8.53
CA GLU A 675 30.86 27.18 8.61
C GLU A 675 30.57 28.47 7.83
N CYS A 676 30.17 28.34 6.56
CA CYS A 676 29.94 29.51 5.69
C CYS A 676 28.50 30.04 5.74
N SER A 677 27.52 29.18 6.02
CA SER A 677 26.09 29.55 6.01
C SER A 677 25.44 29.61 7.40
N GLY A 678 26.11 29.15 8.47
CA GLY A 678 25.51 29.04 9.80
C GLY A 678 24.35 28.04 9.91
N ILE A 679 24.20 27.14 8.92
CA ILE A 679 23.10 26.18 8.86
C ILE A 679 23.50 24.94 9.67
N THR A 680 22.84 24.67 10.79
CA THR A 680 23.03 23.42 11.53
C THR A 680 22.56 22.22 10.68
N PRO A 681 23.44 21.31 10.25
CA PRO A 681 23.06 20.13 9.49
C PRO A 681 22.27 19.11 10.35
N LYS A 682 21.59 18.17 9.70
CA LYS A 682 20.82 17.08 10.31
C LYS A 682 21.26 15.73 9.74
N GLY A 683 21.01 14.65 10.48
CA GLY A 683 21.49 13.31 10.12
C GLY A 683 23.02 13.22 10.23
N LEU A 684 23.56 13.64 11.38
CA LEU A 684 24.99 13.48 11.74
C LEU A 684 25.22 12.28 12.66
N ASP A 685 24.14 11.75 13.22
CA ASP A 685 24.02 10.75 14.28
C ASP A 685 24.22 9.30 13.80
N GLY A 686 24.68 9.12 12.55
CA GLY A 686 24.93 7.82 11.94
C GLY A 686 25.71 7.94 10.62
N PRO A 687 26.00 6.82 9.94
CA PRO A 687 26.74 6.83 8.67
C PRO A 687 25.99 7.66 7.62
N ARG A 688 26.71 8.43 6.79
CA ARG A 688 26.15 9.17 5.65
C ARG A 688 26.78 8.65 4.35
N PRO A 689 26.10 8.77 3.19
CA PRO A 689 26.72 8.50 1.89
C PRO A 689 27.94 9.38 1.66
N SER A 690 28.90 8.90 0.86
CA SER A 690 30.05 9.70 0.45
C SER A 690 29.63 10.92 -0.37
N GLN A 691 30.47 11.95 -0.46
CA GLN A 691 30.18 13.17 -1.23
C GLN A 691 29.77 12.86 -2.68
N LYS A 692 30.41 11.88 -3.33
CA LYS A 692 30.08 11.42 -4.69
C LYS A 692 28.68 10.79 -4.77
N GLU A 693 28.29 10.00 -3.76
CA GLU A 693 26.95 9.42 -3.68
C GLU A 693 25.90 10.49 -3.37
N ILE A 694 26.19 11.46 -2.49
CA ILE A 694 25.30 12.60 -2.23
C ILE A 694 25.06 13.40 -3.52
N ILE A 695 26.10 13.72 -4.31
CA ILE A 695 25.93 14.42 -5.60
C ILE A 695 25.00 13.63 -6.53
N SER A 696 25.17 12.30 -6.62
CA SER A 696 24.28 11.44 -7.41
C SER A 696 22.84 11.44 -6.89
N LEU A 697 22.63 11.40 -5.56
CA LEU A 697 21.30 11.39 -4.94
C LEU A 697 20.59 12.74 -5.11
N ARG A 698 21.33 13.86 -4.95
CA ARG A 698 20.83 15.22 -5.21
C ARG A 698 20.35 15.38 -6.65
N ALA A 699 21.08 14.83 -7.63
CA ALA A 699 20.65 14.87 -9.04
C ALA A 699 19.26 14.23 -9.26
N PHE A 700 18.99 13.07 -8.64
CA PHE A 700 17.65 12.44 -8.71
C PHE A 700 16.59 13.22 -7.92
N MET A 701 16.91 13.80 -6.76
CA MET A 701 15.99 14.69 -6.02
C MET A 701 15.62 15.94 -6.81
N LEU A 702 16.60 16.54 -7.50
CA LEU A 702 16.39 17.74 -8.33
C LEU A 702 15.66 17.42 -9.64
N LEU A 703 15.86 16.22 -10.21
CA LEU A 703 15.06 15.71 -11.32
C LEU A 703 13.58 15.51 -10.92
N PHE A 704 13.35 14.86 -9.76
CA PHE A 704 12.02 14.70 -9.16
C PHE A 704 11.35 16.07 -8.93
N LEU A 705 12.06 17.02 -8.33
CA LEU A 705 11.57 18.38 -8.08
C LEU A 705 11.27 19.14 -9.39
N LYS A 706 12.16 19.04 -10.40
CA LYS A 706 11.95 19.64 -11.73
C LYS A 706 10.65 19.13 -12.36
N GLN A 707 10.49 17.81 -12.47
CA GLN A 707 9.28 17.19 -13.04
C GLN A 707 8.02 17.59 -12.27
N LEU A 708 8.10 17.67 -10.93
CA LEU A 708 6.98 18.04 -10.06
C LEU A 708 6.49 19.48 -10.33
N ILE A 709 7.40 20.40 -10.65
CA ILE A 709 7.08 21.77 -11.05
C ILE A 709 6.56 21.83 -12.50
N LEU A 710 7.19 21.11 -13.43
CA LEU A 710 6.92 21.25 -14.87
C LEU A 710 5.69 20.48 -15.40
N LYS A 711 5.13 19.51 -14.66
CA LYS A 711 3.96 18.70 -15.09
C LYS A 711 2.65 19.50 -15.31
N ASP A 712 2.61 20.78 -14.96
CA ASP A 712 1.39 21.58 -14.82
C ASP A 712 1.51 22.92 -15.56
N ARG A 713 0.63 23.90 -15.26
CA ARG A 713 0.69 25.29 -15.77
C ARG A 713 1.88 26.12 -15.25
N GLY A 714 3.08 25.54 -15.17
CA GLY A 714 4.31 26.21 -14.74
C GLY A 714 4.52 26.24 -13.23
N VAL A 715 5.41 27.13 -12.76
CA VAL A 715 5.80 27.24 -11.34
C VAL A 715 4.76 27.98 -10.49
N LYS A 716 4.64 27.63 -9.20
CA LYS A 716 3.89 28.42 -8.21
C LYS A 716 4.85 29.30 -7.41
N GLU A 717 4.40 30.48 -7.00
CA GLU A 717 5.30 31.49 -6.42
C GLU A 717 6.08 30.99 -5.19
N ASP A 718 5.44 30.25 -4.29
CA ASP A 718 6.09 29.73 -3.07
C ASP A 718 7.12 28.62 -3.36
N GLU A 719 6.92 27.87 -4.44
CA GLU A 719 7.88 26.87 -4.92
C GLU A 719 9.15 27.56 -5.41
N LEU A 720 9.01 28.59 -6.26
CA LEU A 720 10.12 29.42 -6.71
C LEU A 720 10.77 30.15 -5.53
N GLN A 721 9.99 30.71 -4.60
CA GLN A 721 10.50 31.35 -3.40
C GLN A 721 11.36 30.40 -2.56
N SER A 722 11.00 29.11 -2.47
CA SER A 722 11.80 28.12 -1.74
C SER A 722 13.17 27.86 -2.40
N ILE A 723 13.23 27.85 -3.74
CA ILE A 723 14.48 27.72 -4.52
C ILE A 723 15.33 28.99 -4.36
N LEU A 724 14.74 30.17 -4.52
CA LEU A 724 15.43 31.45 -4.35
C LEU A 724 15.96 31.61 -2.91
N ASN A 725 15.19 31.23 -1.90
CA ASN A 725 15.60 31.25 -0.49
C ASN A 725 16.76 30.29 -0.21
N TYR A 726 16.82 29.13 -0.86
CA TYR A 726 17.97 28.22 -0.79
C TYR A 726 19.23 28.90 -1.35
N LEU A 727 19.15 29.41 -2.58
CA LEU A 727 20.28 30.06 -3.28
C LEU A 727 20.77 31.34 -2.57
N LEU A 728 19.90 32.04 -1.84
CA LEU A 728 20.26 33.18 -0.98
C LEU A 728 20.94 32.77 0.32
N THR A 729 20.55 31.65 0.95
CA THR A 729 20.99 31.30 2.31
C THR A 729 22.10 30.25 2.39
N MET A 730 22.30 29.47 1.33
CA MET A 730 23.43 28.52 1.19
C MET A 730 24.64 29.24 0.59
N HIS A 731 25.87 28.97 1.06
CA HIS A 731 27.09 29.73 0.69
C HIS A 731 28.22 28.86 0.14
N GLU A 732 28.12 27.53 0.25
CA GLU A 732 29.14 26.60 -0.23
C GLU A 732 28.83 26.26 -1.69
N ASP A 733 29.74 26.59 -2.61
CA ASP A 733 29.46 26.57 -4.05
C ASP A 733 28.96 25.19 -4.57
N GLU A 734 29.50 24.08 -4.04
CA GLU A 734 29.04 22.72 -4.35
C GLU A 734 27.60 22.42 -3.91
N ASN A 735 27.10 23.07 -2.84
CA ASN A 735 25.71 22.95 -2.42
C ASN A 735 24.77 23.82 -3.29
N ILE A 736 25.30 24.85 -3.94
CA ILE A 736 24.54 25.83 -4.75
C ILE A 736 24.42 25.37 -6.20
N HIS A 737 25.45 24.73 -6.75
CA HIS A 737 25.64 24.59 -8.20
C HIS A 737 24.48 23.87 -8.92
N ASP A 738 24.02 22.73 -8.40
CA ASP A 738 22.95 21.92 -9.00
C ASP A 738 21.56 22.54 -8.81
N VAL A 739 21.29 23.21 -7.68
CA VAL A 739 20.06 24.01 -7.46
C VAL A 739 20.02 25.22 -8.41
N LEU A 740 21.18 25.79 -8.74
CA LEU A 740 21.30 26.88 -9.70
C LEU A 740 21.11 26.39 -11.15
N GLN A 741 21.66 25.23 -11.51
CA GLN A 741 21.36 24.56 -12.78
C GLN A 741 19.87 24.22 -12.93
N LEU A 742 19.21 23.77 -11.86
CA LEU A 742 17.76 23.56 -11.82
C LEU A 742 17.01 24.87 -12.17
N LEU A 743 17.39 26.00 -11.56
CA LEU A 743 16.76 27.29 -11.85
C LEU A 743 16.95 27.71 -13.32
N VAL A 744 18.15 27.54 -13.89
CA VAL A 744 18.42 27.77 -15.33
C VAL A 744 17.51 26.90 -16.20
N ALA A 745 17.43 25.59 -15.92
CA ALA A 745 16.59 24.65 -16.67
C ALA A 745 15.11 25.05 -16.63
N LEU A 746 14.56 25.32 -15.43
CA LEU A 746 13.17 25.75 -15.25
C LEU A 746 12.87 27.03 -16.04
N MET A 747 13.75 28.04 -15.97
CA MET A 747 13.58 29.31 -16.70
C MET A 747 13.69 29.15 -18.22
N SER A 748 14.53 28.22 -18.69
CA SER A 748 14.68 27.93 -20.13
C SER A 748 13.49 27.17 -20.72
N GLU A 749 12.84 26.30 -19.94
CA GLU A 749 11.79 25.40 -20.43
C GLU A 749 10.38 25.99 -20.25
N HIS A 750 10.11 26.72 -19.16
CA HIS A 750 8.79 27.32 -18.87
C HIS A 750 8.83 28.84 -18.57
N PRO A 751 9.46 29.67 -19.43
CA PRO A 751 9.67 31.10 -19.17
C PRO A 751 8.38 31.89 -18.90
N ALA A 752 7.27 31.55 -19.57
CA ALA A 752 5.98 32.23 -19.41
C ALA A 752 5.44 32.23 -17.96
N SER A 753 5.84 31.25 -17.14
CA SER A 753 5.50 31.20 -15.70
C SER A 753 6.65 31.68 -14.80
N MET A 754 7.88 31.32 -15.16
CA MET A 754 9.06 31.58 -14.33
C MET A 754 9.44 33.06 -14.32
N ILE A 755 9.33 33.76 -15.45
CA ILE A 755 9.83 35.13 -15.62
C ILE A 755 9.00 36.14 -14.80
N PRO A 756 7.64 36.13 -14.82
CA PRO A 756 6.85 37.01 -13.96
C PRO A 756 7.05 36.71 -12.47
N ALA A 757 7.06 35.42 -12.08
CA ALA A 757 7.24 35.02 -10.69
C ALA A 757 8.63 35.40 -10.14
N PHE A 758 9.69 35.31 -10.96
CA PHE A 758 11.05 35.71 -10.59
C PHE A 758 11.17 37.23 -10.41
N ASP A 759 10.51 38.04 -11.25
CA ASP A 759 10.46 39.50 -11.08
C ASP A 759 9.71 39.88 -9.78
N GLN A 760 8.49 39.36 -9.60
CA GLN A 760 7.64 39.59 -8.43
C GLN A 760 8.35 39.23 -7.11
N ARG A 761 9.04 38.07 -7.07
CA ARG A 761 9.79 37.63 -5.87
C ARG A 761 11.20 38.21 -5.77
N ASN A 762 11.50 39.29 -6.51
CA ASN A 762 12.77 40.03 -6.45
C ASN A 762 14.00 39.13 -6.71
N GLY A 763 13.87 38.13 -7.59
CA GLY A 763 14.89 37.11 -7.86
C GLY A 763 16.24 37.67 -8.31
N ILE A 764 16.27 38.90 -8.83
CA ILE A 764 17.50 39.62 -9.15
C ILE A 764 18.47 39.73 -7.95
N ARG A 765 17.96 39.78 -6.71
CA ARG A 765 18.78 39.78 -5.49
C ARG A 765 19.64 38.52 -5.36
N VAL A 766 19.13 37.38 -5.85
CA VAL A 766 19.87 36.12 -5.88
C VAL A 766 21.05 36.21 -6.84
N ILE A 767 20.85 36.84 -8.00
CA ILE A 767 21.93 37.09 -8.98
C ILE A 767 23.01 37.99 -8.37
N CYS A 768 22.63 39.10 -7.74
CA CYS A 768 23.56 40.02 -7.07
C CYS A 768 24.42 39.31 -6.00
N LYS A 769 23.84 38.35 -5.27
CA LYS A 769 24.53 37.52 -4.27
C LYS A 769 25.44 36.47 -4.92
N LEU A 770 24.97 35.76 -5.94
CA LEU A 770 25.72 34.67 -6.59
C LEU A 770 26.88 35.18 -7.47
N LEU A 771 26.77 36.38 -8.04
CA LEU A 771 27.88 37.03 -8.75
C LEU A 771 29.07 37.36 -7.81
N ALA A 772 28.88 37.35 -6.50
CA ALA A 772 29.94 37.49 -5.50
C ALA A 772 30.54 36.13 -5.03
N SER A 773 30.18 35.00 -5.66
CA SER A 773 30.81 33.70 -5.39
C SER A 773 32.27 33.68 -5.86
N LYS A 774 33.12 32.92 -5.15
CA LYS A 774 34.50 32.62 -5.55
C LYS A 774 34.56 31.69 -6.75
N SER A 775 33.64 30.72 -6.86
CA SER A 775 33.53 29.83 -8.01
C SER A 775 33.06 30.58 -9.26
N GLU A 776 33.87 30.55 -10.32
CA GLU A 776 33.48 31.07 -11.63
C GLU A 776 32.23 30.36 -12.16
N SER A 777 32.12 29.05 -11.94
CA SER A 777 30.98 28.24 -12.38
C SER A 777 29.65 28.74 -11.80
N ILE A 778 29.65 29.22 -10.55
CA ILE A 778 28.47 29.85 -9.92
C ILE A 778 28.20 31.23 -10.52
N ARG A 779 29.22 32.06 -10.74
CA ARG A 779 29.05 33.37 -11.39
C ARG A 779 28.49 33.23 -12.82
N VAL A 780 29.01 32.29 -13.60
CA VAL A 780 28.58 31.96 -14.97
C VAL A 780 27.15 31.43 -15.01
N GLN A 781 26.78 30.51 -14.12
CA GLN A 781 25.40 30.02 -14.07
C GLN A 781 24.42 31.13 -13.61
N ALA A 782 24.83 32.02 -12.69
CA ALA A 782 24.03 33.20 -12.33
C ALA A 782 23.87 34.20 -13.50
N LEU A 783 24.90 34.36 -14.34
CA LEU A 783 24.78 35.11 -15.61
C LEU A 783 23.78 34.45 -16.58
N LYS A 784 23.74 33.11 -16.67
CA LYS A 784 22.73 32.40 -17.49
C LYS A 784 21.30 32.60 -16.98
N VAL A 785 21.07 32.58 -15.66
CA VAL A 785 19.77 32.95 -15.06
C VAL A 785 19.38 34.38 -15.44
N LEU A 786 20.32 35.34 -15.34
CA LEU A 786 20.09 36.73 -15.77
C LEU A 786 19.80 36.85 -17.27
N GLY A 787 20.49 36.07 -18.11
CA GLY A 787 20.27 36.04 -19.55
C GLY A 787 18.86 35.55 -19.91
N TYR A 788 18.42 34.43 -19.34
CA TYR A 788 17.04 33.95 -19.52
C TYR A 788 16.02 34.94 -18.97
N PHE A 789 16.32 35.65 -17.87
CA PHE A 789 15.46 36.70 -17.34
C PHE A 789 15.28 37.85 -18.34
N LEU A 790 16.37 38.43 -18.85
CA LEU A 790 16.34 39.58 -19.77
C LEU A 790 15.69 39.24 -21.12
N LYS A 791 15.98 38.05 -21.67
CA LYS A 791 15.45 37.51 -22.94
C LYS A 791 13.91 37.49 -23.04
N HIS A 792 13.22 37.39 -21.91
CA HIS A 792 11.77 37.26 -21.86
C HIS A 792 11.08 38.45 -21.17
N LEU A 793 11.82 39.51 -20.84
CA LEU A 793 11.26 40.75 -20.30
C LEU A 793 10.89 41.76 -21.40
N GLY A 794 9.73 42.41 -21.25
CA GLY A 794 9.35 43.53 -22.11
C GLY A 794 10.29 44.72 -21.95
N HIS A 795 10.66 45.36 -23.06
CA HIS A 795 11.69 46.40 -23.15
C HIS A 795 11.63 47.47 -22.04
N LYS A 796 10.44 47.99 -21.72
CA LYS A 796 10.27 48.99 -20.65
C LYS A 796 10.73 48.48 -19.27
N ARG A 797 10.31 47.27 -18.89
CA ARG A 797 10.65 46.63 -17.59
C ARG A 797 12.12 46.20 -17.56
N LYS A 798 12.64 45.75 -18.70
CA LYS A 798 14.06 45.45 -18.90
C LYS A 798 14.94 46.68 -18.64
N VAL A 799 14.64 47.83 -19.24
CA VAL A 799 15.33 49.12 -18.98
C VAL A 799 15.20 49.52 -17.50
N GLU A 800 13.99 49.46 -16.94
CA GLU A 800 13.71 49.80 -15.54
C GLU A 800 14.56 48.98 -14.55
N ILE A 801 14.63 47.66 -14.70
CA ILE A 801 15.40 46.76 -13.82
C ILE A 801 16.90 47.03 -13.92
N MET A 802 17.44 47.23 -15.13
CA MET A 802 18.87 47.45 -15.32
C MET A 802 19.35 48.79 -14.74
N HIS A 803 18.52 49.84 -14.78
CA HIS A 803 18.81 51.12 -14.14
C HIS A 803 18.58 51.09 -12.62
N THR A 804 17.40 50.64 -12.15
CA THR A 804 17.00 50.65 -10.73
C THR A 804 17.98 49.88 -9.84
N HIS A 805 18.57 48.80 -10.34
CA HIS A 805 19.56 48.00 -9.61
C HIS A 805 21.01 48.21 -10.08
N SER A 806 21.27 49.22 -10.94
CA SER A 806 22.60 49.56 -11.47
C SER A 806 23.39 48.36 -12.02
N LEU A 807 22.69 47.43 -12.66
CA LEU A 807 23.19 46.07 -12.90
C LEU A 807 24.41 46.02 -13.80
N PHE A 808 24.56 46.94 -14.75
CA PHE A 808 25.75 47.00 -15.60
C PHE A 808 27.03 47.32 -14.81
N THR A 809 26.97 48.27 -13.87
CA THR A 809 28.09 48.59 -12.99
C THR A 809 28.38 47.43 -12.05
N LEU A 810 27.33 46.88 -11.43
CA LEU A 810 27.43 45.73 -10.52
C LEU A 810 28.05 44.49 -11.18
N LEU A 811 27.71 44.21 -12.45
CA LEU A 811 28.30 43.13 -13.24
C LEU A 811 29.82 43.33 -13.40
N GLY A 812 30.26 44.55 -13.74
CA GLY A 812 31.67 44.89 -13.86
C GLY A 812 32.44 44.70 -12.55
N GLU A 813 31.91 45.21 -11.44
CA GLU A 813 32.53 45.12 -10.12
C GLU A 813 32.56 43.69 -9.57
N ARG A 814 31.44 42.96 -9.66
CA ARG A 814 31.30 41.64 -9.02
C ARG A 814 32.06 40.54 -9.75
N LEU A 815 32.11 40.57 -11.09
CA LEU A 815 32.89 39.58 -11.84
C LEU A 815 34.40 39.71 -11.57
N MET A 816 34.89 40.89 -11.18
CA MET A 816 36.29 41.13 -10.79
C MET A 816 36.56 40.99 -9.27
N MET A 817 35.55 40.67 -8.45
CA MET A 817 35.67 40.65 -6.99
C MET A 817 36.66 39.59 -6.47
N HIS A 818 36.85 38.51 -7.24
CA HIS A 818 37.69 37.36 -6.87
C HIS A 818 38.63 36.88 -8.00
N THR A 819 38.70 37.61 -9.12
CA THR A 819 39.65 37.37 -10.21
C THR A 819 40.04 38.70 -10.86
N ASN A 820 41.31 38.82 -11.27
CA ASN A 820 41.82 39.94 -12.06
C ASN A 820 41.93 39.62 -13.56
N THR A 821 41.37 38.50 -14.03
CA THR A 821 41.27 38.16 -15.46
C THR A 821 39.84 37.77 -15.86
N VAL A 822 39.47 38.12 -17.09
CA VAL A 822 38.27 37.60 -17.77
C VAL A 822 38.64 36.33 -18.53
N SER A 823 37.88 35.27 -18.31
CA SER A 823 38.00 34.01 -19.06
C SER A 823 37.16 34.00 -20.34
N ILE A 824 37.46 33.07 -21.23
CA ILE A 824 36.62 32.75 -22.40
C ILE A 824 35.21 32.34 -21.96
N THR A 825 35.07 31.53 -20.90
CA THR A 825 33.77 31.08 -20.36
C THR A 825 32.90 32.26 -19.90
N THR A 826 33.50 33.20 -19.17
CA THR A 826 32.80 34.39 -18.68
C THR A 826 32.43 35.33 -19.85
N TYR A 827 33.33 35.52 -20.82
CA TYR A 827 33.02 36.30 -22.03
C TYR A 827 31.88 35.70 -22.85
N ASN A 828 31.95 34.40 -23.17
CA ASN A 828 30.90 33.69 -23.91
C ASN A 828 29.52 33.88 -23.26
N THR A 829 29.46 33.84 -21.93
CA THR A 829 28.20 34.00 -21.20
C THR A 829 27.69 35.45 -21.22
N LEU A 830 28.59 36.45 -21.24
CA LEU A 830 28.22 37.85 -21.49
C LEU A 830 27.76 38.07 -22.94
N TYR A 831 28.36 37.37 -23.91
CA TYR A 831 27.96 37.40 -25.32
C TYR A 831 26.57 36.76 -25.55
N GLU A 832 26.26 35.67 -24.84
CA GLU A 832 24.91 35.08 -24.79
C GLU A 832 23.86 36.10 -24.27
N ILE A 833 24.21 36.94 -23.29
CA ILE A 833 23.31 38.01 -22.81
C ILE A 833 23.24 39.16 -23.83
N LEU A 834 24.37 39.56 -24.44
CA LEU A 834 24.45 40.62 -25.45
C LEU A 834 23.46 40.37 -26.62
N THR A 835 23.35 39.12 -27.05
CA THR A 835 22.57 38.64 -28.21
C THR A 835 21.23 38.00 -27.85
N GLU A 836 21.03 37.67 -26.57
CA GLU A 836 19.93 36.84 -26.04
C GLU A 836 19.85 35.42 -26.64
N GLN A 837 20.93 34.94 -27.24
CA GLN A 837 21.09 33.55 -27.70
C GLN A 837 21.53 32.60 -26.57
N VAL A 838 20.99 32.81 -25.36
CA VAL A 838 21.32 32.08 -24.13
C VAL A 838 21.04 30.58 -24.26
N CYS A 839 22.01 29.76 -23.88
CA CYS A 839 21.93 28.30 -23.83
C CYS A 839 22.10 27.76 -22.40
N THR A 840 21.60 26.55 -22.12
CA THR A 840 21.63 25.95 -20.78
C THR A 840 23.00 25.37 -20.40
N GLN A 841 23.80 24.96 -21.39
CA GLN A 841 25.14 24.42 -21.19
C GLN A 841 26.18 25.53 -21.03
N VAL A 842 27.29 25.24 -20.35
CA VAL A 842 28.40 26.21 -20.22
C VAL A 842 29.38 26.04 -21.38
N VAL A 843 29.65 27.13 -22.09
CA VAL A 843 30.53 27.13 -23.27
C VAL A 843 31.93 27.58 -22.84
N HIS A 844 32.88 26.64 -22.79
CA HIS A 844 34.26 26.88 -22.31
C HIS A 844 35.29 27.19 -23.41
N LYS A 845 34.94 26.98 -24.69
CA LYS A 845 35.77 27.30 -25.86
C LYS A 845 35.19 28.53 -26.57
N PRO A 846 35.95 29.25 -27.43
CA PRO A 846 35.39 30.33 -28.24
C PRO A 846 34.10 29.89 -28.95
N HIS A 847 33.06 30.73 -28.89
CA HIS A 847 31.79 30.43 -29.55
C HIS A 847 31.92 30.53 -31.09
N PRO A 848 30.97 29.96 -31.87
CA PRO A 848 30.91 30.16 -33.31
C PRO A 848 30.88 31.65 -33.69
N GLU A 849 31.42 31.98 -34.86
CA GLU A 849 31.49 33.36 -35.33
C GLU A 849 30.08 33.90 -35.65
N PRO A 850 29.77 35.18 -35.35
CA PRO A 850 28.46 35.76 -35.66
C PRO A 850 28.17 35.84 -37.16
N ASP A 851 27.04 35.26 -37.56
CA ASP A 851 26.45 35.46 -38.88
C ASP A 851 25.67 36.79 -38.97
N SER A 852 25.08 37.06 -40.14
CA SER A 852 24.31 38.28 -40.42
C SER A 852 22.93 38.35 -39.75
N THR A 853 22.47 37.28 -39.10
CA THR A 853 21.19 37.23 -38.38
C THR A 853 21.31 37.72 -36.93
N VAL A 854 22.52 37.67 -36.35
CA VAL A 854 22.77 38.01 -34.93
C VAL A 854 22.56 39.51 -34.67
N LYS A 855 21.68 39.81 -33.70
CA LYS A 855 21.34 41.18 -33.30
C LYS A 855 21.71 41.44 -31.85
N ILE A 856 22.17 42.66 -31.58
CA ILE A 856 22.49 43.12 -30.23
C ILE A 856 21.20 43.53 -29.50
N GLN A 857 20.84 42.76 -28.47
CA GLN A 857 19.63 42.96 -27.65
C GLN A 857 19.92 43.60 -26.29
N ASN A 858 21.18 43.59 -25.83
CA ASN A 858 21.62 44.23 -24.59
C ASN A 858 22.88 45.09 -24.81
N PRO A 859 22.79 46.24 -25.50
CA PRO A 859 23.96 47.03 -25.96
C PRO A 859 24.93 47.41 -24.84
N MET A 860 24.41 47.71 -23.66
CA MET A 860 25.21 48.11 -22.49
C MET A 860 26.14 47.00 -21.95
N ILE A 861 25.94 45.73 -22.33
CA ILE A 861 26.88 44.64 -22.00
C ILE A 861 28.23 44.85 -22.70
N LEU A 862 28.28 45.54 -23.85
CA LEU A 862 29.53 45.92 -24.51
C LEU A 862 30.43 46.77 -23.60
N LYS A 863 29.82 47.74 -22.89
CA LYS A 863 30.52 48.58 -21.91
C LYS A 863 31.01 47.77 -20.70
N VAL A 864 30.24 46.75 -20.27
CA VAL A 864 30.66 45.82 -19.21
C VAL A 864 31.89 45.03 -19.66
N VAL A 865 31.82 44.36 -20.82
CA VAL A 865 32.94 43.58 -21.39
C VAL A 865 34.19 44.46 -21.58
N ALA A 866 34.05 45.66 -22.16
CA ALA A 866 35.17 46.58 -22.33
C ALA A 866 35.78 47.03 -20.99
N THR A 867 34.96 47.30 -19.96
CA THR A 867 35.45 47.65 -18.62
C THR A 867 36.23 46.50 -17.98
N LEU A 868 35.73 45.27 -18.09
CA LEU A 868 36.40 44.07 -17.59
C LEU A 868 37.72 43.81 -18.34
N LEU A 869 37.72 43.93 -19.67
CA LEU A 869 38.91 43.73 -20.53
C LEU A 869 39.99 44.82 -20.34
N LYS A 870 39.60 46.02 -19.94
CA LYS A 870 40.51 47.14 -19.59
C LYS A 870 41.15 46.94 -18.23
N ASN A 871 40.35 46.56 -17.23
CA ASN A 871 40.80 46.48 -15.84
C ASN A 871 41.53 45.15 -15.52
N SER A 872 41.45 44.15 -16.40
CA SER A 872 42.11 42.85 -16.21
C SER A 872 43.64 42.94 -16.33
N SER A 873 44.35 42.15 -15.53
CA SER A 873 45.81 42.03 -15.60
C SER A 873 46.26 41.34 -16.91
N PRO A 874 47.31 41.83 -17.61
CA PRO A 874 47.79 41.22 -18.85
C PRO A 874 48.11 39.73 -18.72
N SER A 875 47.48 38.92 -19.58
CA SER A 875 47.72 37.47 -19.71
C SER A 875 47.46 37.02 -21.15
N ALA A 876 47.94 35.82 -21.50
CA ALA A 876 47.65 35.22 -22.81
C ALA A 876 46.15 34.97 -23.03
N GLU A 877 45.45 34.48 -22.00
CA GLU A 877 43.99 34.32 -22.00
C GLU A 877 43.28 35.65 -22.24
N LEU A 878 43.69 36.74 -21.57
CA LEU A 878 43.10 38.06 -21.78
C LEU A 878 43.31 38.56 -23.21
N MET A 879 44.46 38.27 -23.83
CA MET A 879 44.72 38.60 -25.23
C MET A 879 43.87 37.78 -26.20
N GLU A 880 43.58 36.52 -25.89
CA GLU A 880 42.64 35.68 -26.65
C GLU A 880 41.21 36.22 -26.54
N VAL A 881 40.72 36.49 -25.32
CA VAL A 881 39.36 37.03 -25.11
C VAL A 881 39.21 38.42 -25.75
N ARG A 882 40.21 39.30 -25.64
CA ARG A 882 40.20 40.62 -26.27
C ARG A 882 40.18 40.52 -27.80
N ARG A 883 40.93 39.57 -28.38
CA ARG A 883 40.91 39.27 -29.83
C ARG A 883 39.55 38.74 -30.27
N LEU A 884 38.95 37.82 -29.51
CA LEU A 884 37.63 37.27 -29.79
C LEU A 884 36.56 38.38 -29.79
N PHE A 885 36.46 39.15 -28.70
CA PHE A 885 35.53 40.28 -28.58
C PHE A 885 35.64 41.25 -29.75
N LEU A 886 36.84 41.70 -30.11
CA LEU A 886 37.03 42.63 -31.23
C LEU A 886 36.69 42.00 -32.58
N SER A 887 36.93 40.69 -32.77
CA SER A 887 36.51 39.94 -33.97
C SER A 887 34.99 39.89 -34.11
N ASP A 888 34.30 39.59 -33.01
CA ASP A 888 32.83 39.56 -32.97
C ASP A 888 32.24 40.93 -33.22
N MET A 889 32.82 41.99 -32.63
CA MET A 889 32.39 43.37 -32.85
C MET A 889 32.53 43.77 -34.31
N ILE A 890 33.68 43.50 -34.96
CA ILE A 890 33.87 43.79 -36.39
C ILE A 890 32.75 43.16 -37.22
N LYS A 891 32.40 41.90 -36.97
CA LYS A 891 31.40 41.13 -37.75
C LYS A 891 29.97 41.55 -37.45
N LEU A 892 29.62 41.73 -36.18
CA LEU A 892 28.30 42.24 -35.77
C LEU A 892 28.05 43.65 -36.31
N PHE A 893 29.08 44.49 -36.38
CA PHE A 893 28.96 45.86 -36.90
C PHE A 893 29.10 45.94 -38.42
N SER A 894 29.89 45.11 -39.12
CA SER A 894 29.90 45.09 -40.59
C SER A 894 28.55 44.67 -41.15
N ASN A 895 27.98 43.58 -40.60
CA ASN A 895 26.87 42.85 -41.20
C ASN A 895 25.48 43.43 -40.86
N SER A 896 25.38 44.36 -39.90
CA SER A 896 24.09 44.91 -39.45
C SER A 896 24.14 46.41 -39.15
N ARG A 897 23.36 47.20 -39.91
CA ARG A 897 23.15 48.64 -39.64
C ARG A 897 22.49 48.87 -38.27
N GLU A 898 21.69 47.94 -37.79
CA GLU A 898 21.01 48.05 -36.50
C GLU A 898 21.97 47.82 -35.34
N ASN A 899 22.90 46.87 -35.45
CA ASN A 899 23.96 46.68 -34.45
C ASN A 899 24.85 47.92 -34.35
N ARG A 900 25.18 48.57 -35.49
CA ARG A 900 25.88 49.86 -35.50
C ARG A 900 25.08 50.95 -34.77
N ARG A 901 23.76 51.02 -34.98
CA ARG A 901 22.87 51.96 -34.27
C ARG A 901 22.87 51.72 -32.75
N CYS A 902 22.85 50.46 -32.32
CA CYS A 902 22.95 50.09 -30.90
C CYS A 902 24.27 50.54 -30.24
N LEU A 903 25.41 50.45 -30.95
CA LEU A 903 26.68 50.96 -30.44
C LEU A 903 26.69 52.49 -30.35
N LEU A 904 26.24 53.18 -31.41
CA LEU A 904 26.22 54.65 -31.47
C LEU A 904 25.31 55.29 -30.40
N GLN A 905 24.32 54.55 -29.89
CA GLN A 905 23.46 54.96 -28.77
C GLN A 905 24.08 54.72 -27.38
N CYS A 906 25.21 53.99 -27.28
CA CYS A 906 25.88 53.77 -26.01
C CYS A 906 26.68 55.00 -25.58
N SER A 907 26.50 55.44 -24.32
CA SER A 907 27.22 56.59 -23.75
C SER A 907 28.74 56.42 -23.87
N VAL A 908 29.41 57.40 -24.47
CA VAL A 908 30.88 57.52 -24.50
C VAL A 908 31.56 56.26 -25.05
N TRP A 909 31.01 55.67 -26.11
CA TRP A 909 31.46 54.38 -26.64
C TRP A 909 32.86 54.42 -27.26
N GLN A 910 33.27 55.57 -27.78
CA GLN A 910 34.61 55.78 -28.32
C GLN A 910 35.67 55.56 -27.24
N ASP A 911 35.55 56.20 -26.07
CA ASP A 911 36.54 56.14 -24.99
C ASP A 911 36.78 54.72 -24.48
N TRP A 912 35.71 53.94 -24.25
CA TRP A 912 35.87 52.55 -23.80
C TRP A 912 36.34 51.61 -24.92
N MET A 913 36.01 51.87 -26.19
CA MET A 913 36.56 51.12 -27.33
C MET A 913 38.06 51.43 -27.55
N PHE A 914 38.46 52.70 -27.53
CA PHE A 914 39.87 53.12 -27.59
C PHE A 914 40.69 52.54 -26.43
N SER A 915 40.11 52.42 -25.23
CA SER A 915 40.81 51.86 -24.07
C SER A 915 41.13 50.35 -24.14
N LEU A 916 40.72 49.68 -25.22
CA LEU A 916 41.12 48.30 -25.54
C LEU A 916 42.30 48.22 -26.51
N GLY A 917 42.65 49.32 -27.18
CA GLY A 917 43.81 49.43 -28.05
C GLY A 917 45.09 49.78 -27.30
N TYR A 918 46.24 49.54 -27.92
CA TYR A 918 47.55 49.87 -27.38
C TYR A 918 48.06 51.16 -28.02
N ILE A 919 48.32 52.20 -27.21
CA ILE A 919 48.83 53.50 -27.71
C ILE A 919 50.20 53.31 -28.38
N ASN A 920 51.07 52.49 -27.77
CA ASN A 920 52.36 52.07 -28.32
C ASN A 920 52.42 50.53 -28.27
N PRO A 921 52.00 49.80 -29.32
CA PRO A 921 52.06 48.33 -29.33
C PRO A 921 53.51 47.84 -29.36
N LYS A 922 53.84 46.88 -28.49
CA LYS A 922 55.20 46.35 -28.29
C LYS A 922 55.46 45.04 -29.03
N ASN A 923 54.42 44.41 -29.57
CA ASN A 923 54.50 43.15 -30.29
C ASN A 923 53.39 43.08 -31.38
N PRO A 924 53.49 42.14 -32.34
CA PRO A 924 52.52 42.03 -33.44
C PRO A 924 51.08 41.73 -33.00
N GLU A 925 50.87 41.13 -31.82
CA GLU A 925 49.51 40.86 -31.33
C GLU A 925 48.86 42.14 -30.78
N GLU A 926 49.59 42.96 -30.04
CA GLU A 926 49.15 44.29 -29.58
C GLU A 926 48.87 45.23 -30.76
N GLN A 927 49.70 45.16 -31.81
CA GLN A 927 49.45 45.90 -33.05
C GLN A 927 48.13 45.43 -33.69
N LYS A 928 47.94 44.12 -33.87
CA LYS A 928 46.71 43.55 -34.45
C LYS A 928 45.45 43.89 -33.63
N ILE A 929 45.52 43.87 -32.30
CA ILE A 929 44.43 44.33 -31.42
C ILE A 929 44.08 45.80 -31.72
N THR A 930 45.09 46.65 -31.90
CA THR A 930 44.93 48.08 -32.17
C THR A 930 44.36 48.35 -33.57
N GLU A 931 44.80 47.61 -34.59
CA GLU A 931 44.21 47.60 -35.93
C GLU A 931 42.72 47.18 -35.89
N MET A 932 42.37 46.16 -35.10
CA MET A 932 40.98 45.73 -34.93
C MET A 932 40.09 46.81 -34.26
N VAL A 933 40.63 47.56 -33.29
CA VAL A 933 39.93 48.73 -32.70
C VAL A 933 39.69 49.82 -33.75
N TYR A 934 40.69 50.16 -34.57
CA TYR A 934 40.53 51.14 -35.66
C TYR A 934 39.53 50.67 -36.74
N ASN A 935 39.49 49.37 -37.05
CA ASN A 935 38.50 48.80 -37.98
C ASN A 935 37.06 48.95 -37.47
N ILE A 936 36.81 48.76 -36.16
CA ILE A 936 35.49 49.00 -35.56
C ILE A 936 35.10 50.48 -35.71
N LEU A 937 36.00 51.39 -35.36
CA LEU A 937 35.79 52.83 -35.47
C LEU A 937 35.46 53.23 -36.93
N GLY A 938 36.25 52.76 -37.90
CA GLY A 938 36.00 53.01 -39.33
C GLY A 938 34.67 52.43 -39.84
N SER A 939 34.29 51.24 -39.40
CA SER A 939 33.01 50.59 -39.77
C SER A 939 31.78 51.34 -39.26
N CYS A 940 31.93 52.14 -38.21
CA CYS A 940 30.88 53.00 -37.66
C CYS A 940 30.89 54.40 -38.29
N SER A 941 32.07 54.96 -38.57
CA SER A 941 32.23 56.27 -39.23
C SER A 941 31.73 56.31 -40.68
N THR A 942 31.52 55.15 -41.31
CA THR A 942 31.15 55.02 -42.74
C THR A 942 29.64 54.91 -42.99
N THR A 943 28.78 55.10 -41.98
CA THR A 943 27.32 55.20 -42.21
C THR A 943 26.92 56.61 -42.70
N PRO A 944 26.33 56.76 -43.90
CA PRO A 944 25.87 58.07 -44.38
C PRO A 944 24.67 58.56 -43.57
N SER A 945 24.79 59.78 -43.04
CA SER A 945 23.77 60.48 -42.28
C SER A 945 22.71 61.12 -43.19
N ASN A 946 21.76 60.32 -43.68
CA ASN A 946 20.51 60.86 -44.23
C ASN A 946 19.62 61.37 -43.09
N THR A 947 19.96 62.54 -42.59
CA THR A 947 19.19 63.32 -41.60
C THR A 947 18.96 64.72 -42.16
N ASN A 948 17.84 64.91 -42.87
CA ASN A 948 17.29 66.24 -43.07
C ASN A 948 16.68 66.72 -41.75
N GLY A 949 16.99 67.94 -41.33
CA GLY A 949 16.30 68.62 -40.22
C GLY A 949 17.16 68.86 -38.96
N GLU A 950 17.35 70.15 -38.67
CA GLU A 950 17.35 70.73 -37.31
C GLU A 950 18.45 70.29 -36.31
N GLY A 951 19.63 70.90 -36.47
CA GLY A 951 20.10 71.91 -35.50
C GLY A 951 20.41 71.49 -34.06
N GLY A 952 21.68 71.15 -33.79
CA GLY A 952 22.24 71.06 -32.44
C GLY A 952 23.76 70.94 -32.47
N GLY A 953 24.49 71.97 -32.04
CA GLY A 953 25.94 72.06 -32.23
C GLY A 953 26.77 71.53 -31.05
N SER A 954 27.70 70.61 -31.33
CA SER A 954 28.88 70.34 -30.50
C SER A 954 30.08 70.07 -31.41
N GLY A 955 31.19 70.78 -31.22
CA GLY A 955 32.28 70.87 -32.19
C GLY A 955 33.08 69.58 -32.37
N TRP A 956 33.41 69.26 -33.63
CA TRP A 956 34.41 68.26 -33.98
C TRP A 956 35.80 68.89 -34.00
N ILE A 957 36.78 68.27 -33.34
CA ILE A 957 38.20 68.62 -33.48
C ILE A 957 38.81 67.73 -34.57
N PRO A 958 39.35 68.28 -35.66
CA PRO A 958 40.04 67.49 -36.68
C PRO A 958 41.48 67.17 -36.23
N CYS A 959 41.84 65.88 -36.18
CA CYS A 959 43.25 65.48 -36.09
C CYS A 959 43.91 65.55 -37.49
N PRO A 960 45.18 65.99 -37.59
CA PRO A 960 45.85 66.21 -38.86
C PRO A 960 46.33 64.92 -39.52
N SER A 961 46.41 64.94 -40.85
CA SER A 961 46.99 63.87 -41.65
C SER A 961 48.51 63.85 -41.57
N HIS A 962 49.09 62.82 -40.95
CA HIS A 962 50.51 62.48 -41.08
C HIS A 962 50.68 61.05 -41.62
N THR A 963 51.10 60.95 -42.88
CA THR A 963 51.63 59.73 -43.48
C THR A 963 53.07 59.49 -43.00
N PRO A 964 53.46 58.26 -42.63
CA PRO A 964 54.84 57.94 -42.32
C PRO A 964 55.70 57.77 -43.58
N ARG A 965 57.01 58.03 -43.41
CA ARG A 965 58.11 57.35 -44.10
C ARG A 965 58.86 56.53 -43.06
#